data_AF-A0ABD3P8P3-F1
#
_entry.id   AF-A0ABD3P8P3-F1
#
_cell.length_a   1.000
_cell.length_b   1.000
_cell.length_c   1.000
_cell.angle_alpha   90.00
_cell.angle_beta   90.00
_cell.angle_gamma   90.00
#
_symmetry.space_group_name_H-M   'P 1'
#
loop_
_entity.id
_entity.type
_entity.pdbx_description
1 polymer ?
#
loop_
_entity_poly.entity_id
_entity_poly.type
_entity_poly.pdbx_seq_one_letter_code
_entity_poly.pdbx_strand_id
1 'polypeptide(L)'
;MDHVDPLFCLYFIVYPLPFLLPYTELASLRRATYTHQLLVSLSPRACCIALSAAYCIMARQVFITTAAVYILAMSLVPCQCFAPSNSYQPATLYMSTEMEQEYAEQEALIVDRGVFEQTLITNISPLEAPKIKGGKAGGFGKASGNSKAEGKEYAKILKKDGVVRIDNVLSPATADGVRDYLYALREQSEKEVEEGKIQPIQRFATVLLKKNRCDLTIPLGDEIITTALDESLRLSPIGATISNIFGNEAILHEFSCLMSDSGSQRQVIHPDTPYVEGKDAVLYTCFIALQDVTLDMGPTVWLPGTNNKQSHIEFRDEISWDGESKKDALIRNTPAKLGLLKKGSCAIFDSRTLHCGTANISGGSRALFYFSFKNAEIGYTGNPASIRKELGEENVSLGNLVKDLKGFGMGKGTPLINITRPEMSHPSSSVNTPLRRSFLVILVMLCCIRTTRSSHPFRQATAFINSNMSNATHTDKKAKLSTYPMELTSRPALCNLVPPGVCLFTPTFTSVPLLDRVPAGEGGTSYILRFGLPDGEKSMGLTTCACVLACAELEHREKGEKVPVIRPYTPISTNNQVGSFDLLVKDYKENGYLSKYMCEDLPIGGEIQFKHIDFNVKIPAPFKHKKIGMIAGGTGITPMIQALHAILRSGPEDQKSSTEEVTLLYGSRNKSDILGGDMLSTWASEHSNFNYLDVLSHEPENSTYEGLRGFIDKEKIEQYLPKPNEEDVIIFVCGPPIMYELLCGPRNETEVKGVLGELGYSAEQVFKF
;
A
#
# COMPACT_ATOMS: atom_id res chain seq x y z
N MET A 1 -28.54 -45.79 1.84
CA MET A 1 -29.02 -46.25 0.52
C MET A 1 -29.19 -45.01 -0.33
N ASP A 2 -28.14 -44.74 -1.11
CA ASP A 2 -28.13 -44.45 -2.56
C ASP A 2 -29.14 -43.39 -3.06
N HIS A 3 -28.73 -42.18 -3.45
CA HIS A 3 -27.91 -41.75 -4.61
C HIS A 3 -28.79 -41.08 -5.69
N VAL A 4 -28.54 -39.77 -5.88
CA VAL A 4 -28.41 -38.96 -7.12
C VAL A 4 -29.61 -38.69 -8.07
N ASP A 5 -29.69 -37.39 -8.42
CA ASP A 5 -29.98 -36.76 -9.74
C ASP A 5 -31.43 -36.52 -10.22
N PRO A 6 -31.70 -35.56 -11.14
CA PRO A 6 -31.07 -34.24 -11.36
C PRO A 6 -32.08 -33.11 -11.75
N LEU A 7 -31.53 -31.91 -12.04
CA LEU A 7 -31.97 -30.96 -13.09
C LEU A 7 -33.34 -30.26 -12.93
N PHE A 8 -33.32 -28.98 -12.52
CA PHE A 8 -34.37 -28.01 -12.86
C PHE A 8 -33.78 -26.72 -13.41
N CYS A 9 -33.96 -26.53 -14.72
CA CYS A 9 -33.88 -25.26 -15.42
C CYS A 9 -35.26 -24.59 -15.42
N LEU A 10 -35.27 -23.30 -15.08
CA LEU A 10 -36.22 -22.25 -15.47
C LEU A 10 -37.73 -22.45 -15.21
N TYR A 11 -38.39 -21.54 -14.48
CA TYR A 11 -38.90 -20.24 -14.97
C TYR A 11 -39.95 -19.62 -14.02
N PHE A 12 -39.94 -18.28 -13.96
CA PHE A 12 -40.98 -17.34 -13.45
C PHE A 12 -41.18 -17.30 -11.91
N ILE A 13 -41.39 -16.15 -11.27
CA ILE A 13 -42.49 -15.21 -11.49
C ILE A 13 -42.18 -13.84 -10.85
N VAL A 14 -42.43 -12.77 -11.60
CA VAL A 14 -42.74 -11.41 -11.11
C VAL A 14 -44.25 -11.32 -10.85
N TYR A 15 -44.66 -10.66 -9.78
CA TYR A 15 -46.06 -10.29 -9.48
C TYR A 15 -46.08 -8.93 -8.74
N PRO A 16 -47.21 -8.21 -8.68
CA PRO A 16 -47.62 -7.18 -9.66
C PRO A 16 -47.97 -5.83 -9.02
N LEU A 17 -48.44 -4.87 -9.85
CA LEU A 17 -49.44 -3.88 -9.41
C LEU A 17 -50.46 -3.55 -10.53
N PRO A 18 -51.75 -3.28 -10.22
CA PRO A 18 -52.86 -3.22 -11.20
C PRO A 18 -53.45 -1.80 -11.41
N PHE A 19 -54.25 -1.58 -12.48
CA PHE A 19 -55.61 -0.98 -12.49
C PHE A 19 -56.15 -0.52 -13.89
N LEU A 20 -57.37 -0.99 -14.23
CA LEU A 20 -58.53 -0.45 -15.01
C LEU A 20 -58.52 -0.07 -16.53
N LEU A 21 -59.23 -0.91 -17.34
CA LEU A 21 -60.38 -0.70 -18.31
C LEU A 21 -60.32 0.29 -19.53
N PRO A 22 -61.20 0.19 -20.58
CA PRO A 22 -61.99 -0.94 -21.14
C PRO A 22 -62.05 -1.08 -22.71
N TYR A 23 -62.69 -2.18 -23.12
CA TYR A 23 -63.21 -2.71 -24.41
C TYR A 23 -63.70 -1.82 -25.59
N THR A 24 -63.47 -2.29 -26.82
CA THR A 24 -64.36 -2.55 -28.01
C THR A 24 -63.43 -2.94 -29.20
N GLU A 25 -63.68 -3.82 -30.17
CA GLU A 25 -64.82 -4.60 -30.65
C GLU A 25 -64.30 -5.83 -31.46
N LEU A 26 -65.11 -6.88 -31.53
CA LEU A 26 -64.89 -8.18 -32.17
C LEU A 26 -65.65 -8.26 -33.52
N ALA A 27 -64.95 -8.45 -34.63
CA ALA A 27 -65.42 -9.09 -35.88
C ALA A 27 -64.25 -9.05 -36.89
N SER A 28 -63.82 -10.07 -37.62
CA SER A 28 -64.44 -11.32 -38.01
C SER A 28 -63.34 -12.21 -38.59
N LEU A 29 -63.15 -13.38 -37.99
CA LEU A 29 -62.38 -14.49 -38.54
C LEU A 29 -63.40 -15.41 -39.23
N ARG A 30 -63.26 -15.60 -40.55
CA ARG A 30 -63.61 -16.81 -41.35
C ARG A 30 -64.20 -16.46 -42.73
N ARG A 31 -63.34 -16.50 -43.74
CA ARG A 31 -63.41 -17.36 -44.95
C ARG A 31 -62.75 -16.67 -46.14
N ALA A 32 -61.64 -17.24 -46.60
CA ALA A 32 -61.41 -17.57 -48.01
C ALA A 32 -60.05 -18.26 -48.15
N THR A 33 -60.03 -19.56 -47.87
CA THR A 33 -59.31 -20.52 -48.71
C THR A 33 -59.77 -20.31 -50.16
N TYR A 34 -58.81 -20.18 -51.08
CA TYR A 34 -58.84 -20.40 -52.54
C TYR A 34 -58.11 -19.28 -53.29
N THR A 35 -56.82 -19.51 -53.56
CA THR A 35 -56.25 -19.40 -54.92
C THR A 35 -54.91 -20.15 -54.94
N HIS A 36 -55.03 -21.47 -55.02
CA HIS A 36 -54.01 -22.32 -55.59
C HIS A 36 -54.15 -22.19 -57.12
N GLN A 37 -53.53 -21.19 -57.73
CA GLN A 37 -53.28 -21.12 -59.19
C GLN A 37 -52.57 -19.80 -59.53
N LEU A 38 -51.23 -19.80 -59.42
CA LEU A 38 -50.28 -19.10 -60.30
C LEU A 38 -48.85 -19.34 -59.80
N LEU A 39 -48.47 -20.61 -59.77
CA LEU A 39 -47.08 -21.05 -59.82
C LEU A 39 -46.93 -21.94 -61.05
N VAL A 40 -46.98 -21.30 -62.22
CA VAL A 40 -46.39 -21.86 -63.45
C VAL A 40 -45.60 -20.73 -64.09
N SER A 41 -44.30 -20.98 -64.26
CA SER A 41 -43.29 -20.17 -64.96
C SER A 41 -42.57 -19.05 -64.19
N LEU A 42 -41.91 -19.35 -63.06
CA LEU A 42 -40.74 -18.58 -62.63
C LEU A 42 -39.62 -19.52 -62.15
N SER A 43 -38.39 -19.27 -62.62
CA SER A 43 -37.22 -20.10 -62.33
C SER A 43 -36.79 -20.02 -60.85
N PRO A 44 -36.04 -21.01 -60.33
CA PRO A 44 -35.58 -21.04 -58.93
C PRO A 44 -34.83 -19.78 -58.44
N ARG A 45 -34.27 -18.99 -59.38
CA ARG A 45 -33.61 -17.71 -59.08
C ARG A 45 -34.59 -16.59 -58.70
N ALA A 46 -35.82 -16.59 -59.21
CA ALA A 46 -36.81 -15.56 -58.90
C ALA A 46 -37.43 -15.73 -57.50
N CYS A 47 -37.54 -16.97 -57.01
CA CYS A 47 -38.08 -17.25 -55.68
C CYS A 47 -37.12 -16.82 -54.55
N CYS A 48 -35.80 -16.98 -54.75
CA CYS A 48 -34.80 -16.53 -53.79
C CYS A 48 -34.71 -15.00 -53.69
N ILE A 49 -34.90 -14.28 -54.80
CA ILE A 49 -34.88 -12.80 -54.81
C ILE A 49 -36.12 -12.22 -54.12
N ALA A 50 -37.29 -12.84 -54.28
CA ALA A 50 -38.52 -12.41 -53.60
C ALA A 50 -38.47 -12.64 -52.08
N LEU A 51 -37.89 -13.75 -51.62
CA LEU A 51 -37.72 -14.06 -50.19
C LEU A 51 -36.68 -13.15 -49.52
N SER A 52 -35.56 -12.83 -50.20
CA SER A 52 -34.57 -11.87 -49.68
C SER A 52 -35.09 -10.43 -49.65
N ALA A 53 -35.95 -10.03 -50.59
CA ALA A 53 -36.59 -8.71 -50.59
C ALA A 53 -37.60 -8.55 -49.46
N ALA A 54 -38.43 -9.57 -49.18
CA ALA A 54 -39.38 -9.56 -48.06
C ALA A 54 -38.68 -9.51 -46.69
N TYR A 55 -37.55 -10.21 -46.54
CA TYR A 55 -36.75 -10.20 -45.30
C TYR A 55 -36.05 -8.84 -45.08
N CYS A 56 -35.55 -8.20 -46.14
CA CYS A 56 -34.97 -6.85 -46.04
C CYS A 56 -36.00 -5.76 -45.76
N ILE A 57 -37.24 -5.89 -46.24
CA ILE A 57 -38.32 -4.94 -45.97
C ILE A 57 -38.80 -5.06 -44.52
N MET A 58 -38.94 -6.27 -43.98
CA MET A 58 -39.28 -6.46 -42.56
C MET A 58 -38.16 -6.00 -41.61
N ALA A 59 -36.89 -6.27 -41.95
CA ALA A 59 -35.76 -5.80 -41.14
C ALA A 59 -35.63 -4.26 -41.13
N ARG A 60 -35.94 -3.58 -42.24
CA ARG A 60 -35.99 -2.10 -42.30
C ARG A 60 -37.14 -1.52 -41.49
N GLN A 61 -38.32 -2.15 -41.48
CA GLN A 61 -39.48 -1.63 -40.76
C GLN A 61 -39.33 -1.74 -39.23
N VAL A 62 -38.63 -2.76 -38.74
CA VAL A 62 -38.28 -2.92 -37.33
C VAL A 62 -37.23 -1.89 -36.91
N PHE A 63 -36.19 -1.66 -37.72
CA PHE A 63 -35.15 -0.67 -37.41
C PHE A 63 -35.68 0.78 -37.37
N ILE A 64 -36.64 1.11 -38.25
CA ILE A 64 -37.25 2.45 -38.32
C ILE A 64 -38.22 2.69 -37.15
N THR A 65 -38.92 1.66 -36.66
CA THR A 65 -39.81 1.80 -35.50
C THR A 65 -39.03 1.84 -34.18
N THR A 66 -37.92 1.11 -34.04
CA THR A 66 -37.06 1.19 -32.84
C THR A 66 -36.29 2.54 -32.77
N ALA A 67 -35.85 3.08 -33.90
CA ALA A 67 -35.21 4.41 -33.94
C ALA A 67 -36.19 5.56 -33.67
N ALA A 68 -37.45 5.46 -34.13
CA ALA A 68 -38.47 6.49 -33.89
C ALA A 68 -38.89 6.57 -32.40
N VAL A 69 -38.94 5.44 -31.70
CA VAL A 69 -39.22 5.39 -30.25
C VAL A 69 -38.04 5.97 -29.43
N TYR A 70 -36.80 5.76 -29.88
CA TYR A 70 -35.61 6.33 -29.23
C TYR A 70 -35.50 7.85 -29.43
N ILE A 71 -35.92 8.37 -30.59
CA ILE A 71 -35.90 9.80 -30.91
C ILE A 71 -37.05 10.56 -30.21
N LEU A 72 -38.22 9.94 -30.01
CA LEU A 72 -39.32 10.57 -29.26
C LEU A 72 -39.04 10.64 -27.75
N ALA A 73 -38.32 9.66 -27.19
CA ALA A 73 -37.97 9.60 -25.77
C ALA A 73 -36.94 10.65 -25.33
N MET A 74 -36.16 11.22 -26.25
CA MET A 74 -35.18 12.28 -25.96
C MET A 74 -35.75 13.71 -26.03
N SER A 75 -37.06 13.87 -26.24
CA SER A 75 -37.70 15.19 -26.48
C SER A 75 -38.50 15.77 -25.30
N LEU A 76 -38.53 15.12 -24.13
CA LEU A 76 -39.40 15.52 -23.00
C LEU A 76 -38.70 15.52 -21.62
N VAL A 77 -37.50 16.10 -21.52
CA VAL A 77 -36.94 16.53 -20.22
C VAL A 77 -36.46 17.98 -20.34
N PRO A 78 -36.97 18.93 -19.53
CA PRO A 78 -36.66 20.34 -19.66
C PRO A 78 -35.24 20.69 -19.22
N CYS A 79 -34.64 21.63 -19.95
CA CYS A 79 -33.35 22.27 -19.68
C CYS A 79 -33.28 22.89 -18.28
N GLN A 80 -32.27 22.51 -17.50
CA GLN A 80 -31.61 23.41 -16.56
C GLN A 80 -30.15 23.56 -16.98
N CYS A 81 -29.76 24.80 -17.20
CA CYS A 81 -28.44 25.22 -17.65
C CYS A 81 -27.36 24.91 -16.60
N PHE A 82 -26.26 24.25 -16.99
CA PHE A 82 -25.02 24.24 -16.22
C PHE A 82 -23.90 24.89 -17.04
N ALA A 83 -23.36 25.98 -16.50
CA ALA A 83 -22.05 26.51 -16.85
C ALA A 83 -20.95 25.54 -16.34
N PRO A 84 -19.72 25.57 -16.88
CA PRO A 84 -18.69 24.61 -16.50
C PRO A 84 -18.10 25.00 -15.13
N SER A 85 -18.43 24.23 -14.10
CA SER A 85 -17.72 24.23 -12.81
C SER A 85 -17.09 22.85 -12.59
N ASN A 86 -15.78 22.85 -12.33
CA ASN A 86 -15.04 21.71 -11.79
C ASN A 86 -15.77 21.08 -10.59
N SER A 87 -16.02 19.78 -10.66
CA SER A 87 -16.04 18.90 -9.49
C SER A 87 -15.89 17.45 -9.97
N TYR A 88 -14.66 16.96 -10.00
CA TYR A 88 -14.42 15.51 -9.92
C TYR A 88 -15.05 15.06 -8.59
N GLN A 89 -16.11 14.25 -8.66
CA GLN A 89 -16.59 13.55 -7.47
C GLN A 89 -15.56 12.46 -7.14
N PRO A 90 -15.12 12.34 -5.87
CA PRO A 90 -14.26 11.23 -5.48
C PRO A 90 -15.06 9.95 -5.64
N ALA A 91 -14.58 9.04 -6.48
CA ALA A 91 -15.09 7.69 -6.53
C ALA A 91 -14.91 7.08 -5.14
N THR A 92 -16.02 6.74 -4.50
CA THR A 92 -16.06 5.99 -3.26
C THR A 92 -15.28 4.69 -3.46
N LEU A 93 -14.18 4.56 -2.72
CA LEU A 93 -13.23 3.46 -2.78
C LEU A 93 -13.92 2.17 -2.30
N TYR A 94 -14.30 1.28 -3.22
CA TYR A 94 -14.56 -0.11 -2.87
C TYR A 94 -13.29 -0.90 -3.10
N MET A 95 -12.67 -1.39 -2.02
CA MET A 95 -11.59 -2.36 -2.07
C MET A 95 -12.09 -3.60 -2.83
N SER A 96 -11.32 -4.10 -3.80
CA SER A 96 -11.65 -5.35 -4.48
C SER A 96 -11.34 -6.55 -3.58
N THR A 97 -12.17 -7.59 -3.63
CA THR A 97 -12.02 -8.83 -2.84
C THR A 97 -10.66 -9.53 -3.04
N GLU A 98 -10.02 -9.32 -4.19
CA GLU A 98 -8.68 -9.88 -4.50
C GLU A 98 -7.54 -9.17 -3.76
N MET A 99 -7.68 -7.87 -3.48
CA MET A 99 -6.68 -7.09 -2.74
C MET A 99 -6.77 -7.35 -1.23
N GLU A 100 -7.99 -7.56 -0.71
CA GLU A 100 -8.19 -8.04 0.66
C GLU A 100 -7.54 -9.42 0.87
N GLN A 101 -7.56 -10.29 -0.13
CA GLN A 101 -6.85 -11.58 -0.09
C GLN A 101 -5.33 -11.42 -0.03
N GLU A 102 -4.73 -10.52 -0.82
CA GLU A 102 -3.27 -10.30 -0.81
C GLU A 102 -2.78 -9.74 0.55
N TYR A 103 -3.51 -8.80 1.13
CA TYR A 103 -3.21 -8.31 2.48
C TYR A 103 -3.44 -9.39 3.54
N ALA A 104 -4.50 -10.19 3.41
CA ALA A 104 -4.76 -11.31 4.31
C ALA A 104 -3.66 -12.39 4.21
N GLU A 105 -3.10 -12.64 3.03
CA GLU A 105 -1.97 -13.55 2.83
C GLU A 105 -0.67 -13.02 3.45
N GLN A 106 -0.36 -11.73 3.26
CA GLN A 106 0.82 -11.12 3.90
C GLN A 106 0.69 -11.09 5.42
N GLU A 107 -0.49 -10.72 5.94
CA GLU A 107 -0.78 -10.82 7.36
C GLU A 107 -0.69 -12.27 7.85
N ALA A 108 -1.19 -13.25 7.08
CA ALA A 108 -1.07 -14.66 7.44
C ALA A 108 0.40 -15.10 7.54
N LEU A 109 1.27 -14.71 6.62
CA LEU A 109 2.70 -15.01 6.70
C LEU A 109 3.37 -14.37 7.93
N ILE A 110 2.98 -13.15 8.30
CA ILE A 110 3.46 -12.48 9.51
C ILE A 110 2.96 -13.23 10.76
N VAL A 111 1.69 -13.66 10.76
CA VAL A 111 1.10 -14.45 11.85
C VAL A 111 1.82 -15.79 11.98
N ASP A 112 1.99 -16.53 10.89
CA ASP A 112 2.68 -17.82 10.85
C ASP A 112 4.11 -17.68 11.36
N ARG A 113 4.83 -16.64 10.93
CA ARG A 113 6.16 -16.32 11.47
C ARG A 113 6.12 -16.06 12.97
N GLY A 114 5.14 -15.30 13.46
CA GLY A 114 4.99 -15.03 14.90
C GLY A 114 4.71 -16.30 15.70
N VAL A 115 3.88 -17.20 15.16
CA VAL A 115 3.59 -18.52 15.73
C VAL A 115 4.86 -19.37 15.76
N PHE A 116 5.63 -19.42 14.68
CA PHE A 116 6.92 -20.12 14.64
C PHE A 116 7.89 -19.58 15.69
N GLU A 117 8.06 -18.26 15.78
CA GLU A 117 8.93 -17.62 16.79
C GLU A 117 8.50 -17.94 18.22
N GLN A 118 7.21 -18.16 18.47
CA GLN A 118 6.73 -18.64 19.76
C GLN A 118 7.29 -20.02 20.11
N THR A 119 7.42 -20.92 19.13
CA THR A 119 7.99 -22.26 19.34
C THR A 119 9.49 -22.24 19.67
N LEU A 120 10.19 -21.18 19.24
CA LEU A 120 11.60 -20.98 19.55
C LEU A 120 11.82 -20.57 21.01
N ILE A 121 10.87 -19.85 21.61
CA ILE A 121 10.95 -19.38 22.99
C ILE A 121 10.73 -20.56 23.94
N THR A 122 11.82 -21.18 24.37
CA THR A 122 11.79 -22.34 25.27
C THR A 122 12.01 -21.99 26.74
N ASN A 123 12.70 -20.88 27.01
CA ASN A 123 12.96 -20.39 28.36
C ASN A 123 12.21 -19.07 28.60
N ILE A 124 11.04 -19.16 29.23
CA ILE A 124 10.18 -18.02 29.50
C ILE A 124 9.75 -17.96 30.96
N SER A 125 9.75 -16.77 31.53
CA SER A 125 9.33 -16.52 32.92
C SER A 125 8.65 -15.16 33.05
N PRO A 126 7.86 -14.92 34.11
CA PRO A 126 7.28 -13.60 34.34
C PRO A 126 8.35 -12.50 34.49
N LEU A 127 8.04 -11.30 34.00
CA LEU A 127 8.78 -10.08 34.31
C LEU A 127 8.44 -9.64 35.74
N GLU A 128 9.40 -9.85 36.64
CA GLU A 128 9.29 -9.51 38.06
C GLU A 128 9.84 -8.12 38.35
N ALA A 129 9.23 -7.40 39.30
CA ALA A 129 9.78 -6.14 39.78
C ALA A 129 11.10 -6.40 40.56
N PRO A 130 12.19 -5.69 40.25
CA PRO A 130 13.47 -5.91 40.90
C PRO A 130 13.44 -5.43 42.36
N LYS A 131 14.17 -6.11 43.24
CA LYS A 131 14.35 -5.70 44.64
C LYS A 131 15.38 -4.58 44.73
N ILE A 132 14.94 -3.34 44.89
CA ILE A 132 15.82 -2.17 45.03
C ILE A 132 16.24 -1.97 46.50
N LYS A 133 17.56 -1.87 46.76
CA LYS A 133 18.09 -1.68 48.12
C LYS A 133 17.63 -0.35 48.72
N GLY A 134 16.98 -0.41 49.89
CA GLY A 134 16.46 0.78 50.58
C GLY A 134 15.12 1.30 50.04
N GLY A 135 14.60 0.71 48.96
CA GLY A 135 13.27 0.97 48.44
C GLY A 135 12.22 0.07 49.11
N LYS A 136 11.12 0.63 49.59
CA LYS A 136 9.90 -0.15 49.83
C LYS A 136 9.24 -0.28 48.45
N ALA A 137 8.88 -1.50 48.03
CA ALA A 137 8.31 -1.81 46.71
C ALA A 137 7.53 -0.63 46.12
N GLY A 138 8.07 -0.07 45.04
CA GLY A 138 7.72 1.27 44.52
C GLY A 138 6.24 1.43 44.21
N GLY A 139 5.78 2.67 44.25
CA GLY A 139 4.42 3.05 43.87
C GLY A 139 3.90 4.32 44.53
N PHE A 140 2.88 4.90 43.90
CA PHE A 140 2.15 6.06 44.40
C PHE A 140 1.65 5.84 45.85
N GLY A 141 1.86 6.81 46.74
CA GLY A 141 1.29 6.81 48.10
C GLY A 141 2.22 6.42 49.27
N LYS A 142 3.52 6.14 49.06
CA LYS A 142 4.49 5.98 50.16
C LYS A 142 5.68 6.92 50.02
N ALA A 143 5.72 7.92 50.91
CA ALA A 143 6.80 8.88 51.19
C ALA A 143 7.85 9.07 50.08
N SER A 144 7.67 10.16 49.33
CA SER A 144 8.48 10.74 48.25
C SER A 144 9.97 11.02 48.53
N GLY A 145 10.55 10.46 49.60
CA GLY A 145 11.94 10.70 49.99
C GLY A 145 12.99 9.93 49.19
N ASN A 146 12.62 8.83 48.50
CA ASN A 146 13.60 7.91 47.89
C ASN A 146 13.48 7.70 46.37
N SER A 147 12.54 8.38 45.68
CA SER A 147 12.29 8.16 44.24
C SER A 147 13.50 8.47 43.35
N LYS A 148 14.36 9.41 43.76
CA LYS A 148 15.62 9.70 43.04
C LYS A 148 16.64 8.56 43.14
N ALA A 149 16.79 7.94 44.31
CA ALA A 149 17.70 6.83 44.50
C ALA A 149 17.19 5.56 43.79
N GLU A 150 15.89 5.31 43.89
CA GLU A 150 15.24 4.22 43.15
C GLU A 150 15.35 4.41 41.64
N GLY A 151 15.05 5.61 41.14
CA GLY A 151 15.15 5.93 39.71
C GLY A 151 16.56 5.68 39.14
N LYS A 152 17.61 5.95 39.91
CA LYS A 152 18.99 5.64 39.52
C LYS A 152 19.23 4.13 39.39
N GLU A 153 18.68 3.31 40.28
CA GLU A 153 18.83 1.86 40.22
C GLU A 153 17.99 1.25 39.08
N TYR A 154 16.76 1.73 38.87
CA TYR A 154 15.94 1.34 37.72
C TYR A 154 16.61 1.71 36.39
N ALA A 155 17.23 2.89 36.30
CA ALA A 155 17.96 3.32 35.10
C ALA A 155 19.14 2.37 34.78
N LYS A 156 19.86 1.88 35.78
CA LYS A 156 20.94 0.89 35.57
C LYS A 156 20.41 -0.43 35.04
N ILE A 157 19.31 -0.94 35.61
CA ILE A 157 18.68 -2.18 35.16
C ILE A 157 18.19 -2.01 33.73
N LEU A 158 17.52 -0.90 33.44
CA LEU A 158 16.96 -0.61 32.13
C LEU A 158 18.03 -0.46 31.04
N LYS A 159 19.19 0.17 31.35
CA LYS A 159 20.33 0.24 30.41
C LYS A 159 20.93 -1.14 30.12
N LYS A 160 20.97 -2.02 31.12
CA LYS A 160 21.59 -3.35 31.01
C LYS A 160 20.67 -4.37 30.34
N ASP A 161 19.45 -4.47 30.85
CA ASP A 161 18.50 -5.53 30.52
C ASP A 161 17.48 -5.05 29.47
N GLY A 162 17.44 -3.74 29.15
CA GLY A 162 16.56 -3.18 28.12
C GLY A 162 15.08 -3.13 28.50
N VAL A 163 14.67 -3.71 29.64
CA VAL A 163 13.31 -3.66 30.17
C VAL A 163 13.32 -3.76 31.70
N VAL A 164 12.41 -3.08 32.38
CA VAL A 164 12.21 -3.19 33.83
C VAL A 164 10.75 -2.99 34.23
N ARG A 165 10.29 -3.70 35.25
CA ARG A 165 8.95 -3.54 35.84
C ARG A 165 8.99 -2.70 37.11
N ILE A 166 8.02 -1.79 37.23
CA ILE A 166 7.75 -1.00 38.44
C ILE A 166 6.30 -1.23 38.82
N ASP A 167 6.04 -1.71 40.03
CA ASP A 167 4.67 -1.93 40.50
C ASP A 167 4.00 -0.65 41.02
N ASN A 168 2.66 -0.66 41.10
CA ASN A 168 1.85 0.37 41.76
C ASN A 168 2.14 1.81 41.30
N VAL A 169 2.47 1.99 40.02
CA VAL A 169 2.71 3.30 39.40
C VAL A 169 1.43 4.13 39.40
N LEU A 170 0.30 3.52 39.07
CA LEU A 170 -1.03 4.09 39.25
C LEU A 170 -1.74 3.47 40.44
N SER A 171 -2.53 4.29 41.14
CA SER A 171 -3.52 3.80 42.09
C SER A 171 -4.60 2.96 41.36
N PRO A 172 -5.22 1.96 42.02
CA PRO A 172 -6.28 1.19 41.39
C PRO A 172 -7.44 2.05 40.88
N ALA A 173 -7.81 3.10 41.61
CA ALA A 173 -8.86 4.03 41.22
C ALA A 173 -8.48 4.84 39.97
N THR A 174 -7.24 5.34 39.90
CA THR A 174 -6.73 6.05 38.72
C THR A 174 -6.64 5.12 37.52
N ALA A 175 -6.16 3.89 37.70
CA ALA A 175 -6.10 2.89 36.62
C ALA A 175 -7.50 2.55 36.07
N ASP A 176 -8.49 2.32 36.94
CA ASP A 176 -9.88 2.09 36.52
C ASP A 176 -10.49 3.32 35.82
N GLY A 177 -10.29 4.52 36.37
CA GLY A 177 -10.78 5.77 35.78
C GLY A 177 -10.19 6.05 34.39
N VAL A 178 -8.87 5.87 34.21
CA VAL A 178 -8.21 5.99 32.90
C VAL A 178 -8.76 4.95 31.93
N ARG A 179 -8.94 3.71 32.37
CA ARG A 179 -9.48 2.63 31.53
C ARG A 179 -10.86 2.99 31.01
N ASP A 180 -11.77 3.38 31.90
CA ASP A 180 -13.16 3.66 31.55
C ASP A 180 -13.24 4.88 30.61
N TYR A 181 -12.43 5.92 30.86
CA TYR A 181 -12.27 7.06 29.95
C TYR A 181 -11.79 6.64 28.56
N LEU A 182 -10.77 5.78 28.47
CA LEU A 182 -10.18 5.38 27.19
C LEU A 182 -11.10 4.47 26.37
N TYR A 183 -11.88 3.57 26.99
CA TYR A 183 -12.89 2.80 26.26
C TYR A 183 -13.99 3.70 25.69
N ALA A 184 -14.45 4.70 26.47
CA ALA A 184 -15.40 5.69 25.96
C ALA A 184 -14.82 6.52 24.82
N LEU A 185 -13.55 6.97 24.96
CA LEU A 185 -12.84 7.69 23.90
C LEU A 185 -12.67 6.85 22.64
N ARG A 186 -12.41 5.54 22.78
CA ARG A 186 -12.30 4.61 21.65
C ARG A 186 -13.63 4.53 20.89
N GLU A 187 -14.72 4.24 21.58
CA GLU A 187 -16.06 4.14 20.97
C GLU A 187 -16.44 5.43 20.25
N GLN A 188 -16.18 6.58 20.88
CA GLN A 188 -16.39 7.88 20.26
C GLN A 188 -15.51 8.07 19.02
N SER A 189 -14.23 7.71 19.09
CA SER A 189 -13.28 7.89 17.99
C SER A 189 -13.61 7.00 16.80
N GLU A 190 -14.02 5.74 17.03
CA GLU A 190 -14.48 4.83 15.98
C GLU A 190 -15.70 5.42 15.28
N LYS A 191 -16.68 5.93 16.03
CA LYS A 191 -17.86 6.61 15.47
C LYS A 191 -17.50 7.87 14.68
N GLU A 192 -16.62 8.71 15.18
CA GLU A 192 -16.17 9.92 14.47
C GLU A 192 -15.45 9.59 13.17
N VAL A 193 -14.71 8.48 13.12
CA VAL A 193 -14.06 7.96 11.92
C VAL A 193 -15.08 7.40 10.93
N GLU A 194 -16.04 6.59 11.39
CA GLU A 194 -17.13 6.05 10.56
C GLU A 194 -17.99 7.16 9.94
N GLU A 195 -18.25 8.23 10.70
CA GLU A 195 -18.98 9.42 10.24
C GLU A 195 -18.13 10.35 9.36
N GLY A 196 -16.84 10.05 9.17
CA GLY A 196 -15.91 10.86 8.36
C GLY A 196 -15.54 12.22 8.97
N LYS A 197 -15.76 12.41 10.28
CA LYS A 197 -15.45 13.66 11.00
C LYS A 197 -13.95 13.82 11.27
N ILE A 198 -13.27 12.70 11.48
CA ILE A 198 -11.83 12.65 11.79
C ILE A 198 -11.22 11.52 10.94
N GLN A 199 -10.02 11.72 10.41
CA GLN A 199 -9.32 10.68 9.66
C GLN A 199 -8.80 9.59 10.63
N PRO A 200 -8.87 8.28 10.27
CA PRO A 200 -8.42 7.21 11.15
C PRO A 200 -7.02 7.42 11.74
N ILE A 201 -6.06 7.87 10.93
CA ILE A 201 -4.66 8.08 11.34
C ILE A 201 -4.50 9.19 12.40
N GLN A 202 -5.47 10.09 12.52
CA GLN A 202 -5.45 11.14 13.55
C GLN A 202 -5.88 10.61 14.92
N ARG A 203 -6.51 9.43 14.99
CA ARG A 203 -6.95 8.80 16.24
C ARG A 203 -6.28 7.48 16.54
N PHE A 204 -5.98 6.70 15.51
CA PHE A 204 -5.41 5.36 15.60
C PHE A 204 -4.02 5.34 14.96
N ALA A 205 -2.99 5.24 15.79
CA ALA A 205 -1.62 5.06 15.32
C ALA A 205 -1.47 3.70 14.61
N THR A 206 -0.43 3.58 13.79
CA THR A 206 -0.20 2.35 13.04
C THR A 206 0.34 1.26 13.96
N VAL A 207 -0.39 0.14 14.04
CA VAL A 207 0.01 -1.05 14.79
C VAL A 207 0.11 -2.26 13.86
N LEU A 208 1.05 -3.17 14.15
CA LEU A 208 1.19 -4.42 13.42
C LEU A 208 0.02 -5.38 13.74
N LEU A 209 -0.56 -5.98 12.70
CA LEU A 209 -1.76 -6.84 12.75
C LEU A 209 -2.94 -6.10 13.40
N LYS A 210 -3.53 -5.14 12.66
CA LYS A 210 -4.56 -4.20 13.16
C LYS A 210 -5.90 -4.88 13.45
N LYS A 211 -6.16 -6.07 12.91
CA LYS A 211 -7.42 -6.78 13.18
C LYS A 211 -7.56 -7.06 14.68
N ASN A 212 -8.63 -6.55 15.29
CA ASN A 212 -8.91 -6.60 16.73
C ASN A 212 -7.88 -5.89 17.63
N ARG A 213 -7.05 -5.01 17.06
CA ARG A 213 -6.03 -4.27 17.80
C ARG A 213 -5.96 -2.82 17.33
N CYS A 214 -5.91 -1.89 18.27
CA CYS A 214 -5.73 -0.48 17.95
C CYS A 214 -4.71 0.17 18.89
N ASP A 215 -4.10 1.24 18.41
CA ASP A 215 -3.28 2.13 19.23
C ASP A 215 -3.94 3.51 19.25
N LEU A 216 -4.70 3.79 20.30
CA LEU A 216 -5.55 4.96 20.44
C LEU A 216 -4.75 6.15 20.98
N THR A 217 -4.62 7.20 20.18
CA THR A 217 -4.00 8.46 20.62
C THR A 217 -4.87 9.19 21.66
N ILE A 218 -4.25 9.71 22.73
CA ILE A 218 -4.99 10.28 23.88
C ILE A 218 -4.85 11.81 23.90
N PRO A 219 -5.95 12.59 23.83
CA PRO A 219 -5.85 14.04 23.97
C PRO A 219 -5.30 14.41 25.35
N LEU A 220 -4.41 15.41 25.38
CA LEU A 220 -3.91 15.97 26.63
C LEU A 220 -4.94 16.92 27.24
N GLY A 221 -4.87 17.11 28.55
CA GLY A 221 -5.67 18.11 29.25
C GLY A 221 -6.96 17.60 29.90
N ASP A 222 -7.25 16.30 29.83
CA ASP A 222 -8.29 15.67 30.66
C ASP A 222 -7.81 15.46 32.11
N GLU A 223 -8.71 15.60 33.10
CA GLU A 223 -8.36 15.52 34.53
C GLU A 223 -7.88 14.11 34.94
N ILE A 224 -8.50 13.03 34.45
CA ILE A 224 -8.09 11.67 34.82
C ILE A 224 -6.76 11.30 34.16
N ILE A 225 -6.53 11.76 32.93
CA ILE A 225 -5.25 11.61 32.22
C ILE A 225 -4.13 12.40 32.91
N THR A 226 -4.42 13.64 33.34
CA THR A 226 -3.46 14.47 34.09
C THR A 226 -3.11 13.85 35.44
N THR A 227 -4.11 13.30 36.14
CA THR A 227 -3.90 12.56 37.39
C THR A 227 -2.96 11.39 37.17
N ALA A 228 -3.21 10.56 36.14
CA ALA A 228 -2.35 9.42 35.81
C ALA A 228 -0.90 9.83 35.49
N LEU A 229 -0.70 10.97 34.83
CA LEU A 229 0.63 11.52 34.57
C LEU A 229 1.33 12.00 35.85
N ASP A 230 0.63 12.64 36.79
CA ASP A 230 1.21 13.05 38.08
C ASP A 230 1.62 11.84 38.92
N GLU A 231 0.74 10.84 39.01
CA GLU A 231 1.03 9.59 39.70
C GLU A 231 2.26 8.90 39.10
N SER A 232 2.30 8.81 37.77
CA SER A 232 3.38 8.14 37.06
C SER A 232 4.70 8.89 37.16
N LEU A 233 4.76 10.18 36.86
CA LEU A 233 6.03 10.89 36.69
C LEU A 233 6.58 11.47 37.99
N ARG A 234 5.71 11.90 38.90
CA ARG A 234 6.10 12.65 40.11
C ARG A 234 6.05 11.82 41.38
N LEU A 235 5.08 10.91 41.46
CA LEU A 235 4.79 10.14 42.67
C LEU A 235 5.21 8.68 42.56
N SER A 236 5.76 8.29 41.41
CA SER A 236 6.49 7.04 41.20
C SER A 236 7.94 7.30 40.77
N PRO A 237 8.80 6.27 40.74
CA PRO A 237 10.18 6.41 40.26
C PRO A 237 10.33 6.66 38.75
N ILE A 238 9.28 6.56 37.91
CA ILE A 238 9.41 6.66 36.44
C ILE A 238 10.09 7.96 36.00
N GLY A 239 9.62 9.13 36.46
CA GLY A 239 10.21 10.41 36.06
C GLY A 239 11.68 10.53 36.48
N ALA A 240 12.04 10.02 37.66
CA ALA A 240 13.43 9.97 38.10
C ALA A 240 14.27 8.99 37.27
N THR A 241 13.71 7.84 36.87
CA THR A 241 14.37 6.86 36.00
C THR A 241 14.72 7.48 34.65
N ILE A 242 13.74 8.07 33.96
CA ILE A 242 13.96 8.72 32.66
C ILE A 242 14.95 9.88 32.78
N SER A 243 14.82 10.72 33.81
CA SER A 243 15.76 11.82 34.07
C SER A 243 17.20 11.35 34.30
N ASN A 244 17.42 10.19 34.94
CA ASN A 244 18.76 9.62 35.09
C ASN A 244 19.35 9.09 33.76
N ILE A 245 18.52 8.84 32.75
CA ILE A 245 18.95 8.31 31.44
C ILE A 245 19.17 9.45 30.45
N PHE A 246 18.16 10.32 30.25
CA PHE A 246 18.15 11.37 29.23
C PHE A 246 18.21 12.79 29.80
N GLY A 247 18.28 12.96 31.12
CA GLY A 247 18.15 14.26 31.76
C GLY A 247 16.72 14.78 31.77
N ASN A 248 16.55 16.01 32.29
CA ASN A 248 15.23 16.66 32.33
C ASN A 248 14.78 17.20 30.96
N GLU A 249 15.69 17.25 30.00
CA GLU A 249 15.41 17.66 28.62
C GLU A 249 14.78 16.54 27.79
N ALA A 250 14.64 15.32 28.33
CA ALA A 250 13.94 14.23 27.67
C ALA A 250 12.55 14.68 27.18
N ILE A 251 12.25 14.48 25.90
CA ILE A 251 11.04 15.03 25.28
C ILE A 251 9.96 13.96 25.25
N LEU A 252 8.75 14.30 25.71
CA LEU A 252 7.57 13.45 25.54
C LEU A 252 7.30 13.27 24.04
N HIS A 253 7.33 12.03 23.58
CA HIS A 253 7.30 11.69 22.15
C HIS A 253 6.01 11.03 21.70
N GLU A 254 5.53 10.05 22.48
CA GLU A 254 4.32 9.29 22.20
C GLU A 254 3.41 9.33 23.42
N PHE A 255 2.09 9.31 23.20
CA PHE A 255 1.07 9.38 24.26
C PHE A 255 -0.26 8.76 23.80
N SER A 256 -0.42 7.47 24.08
CA SER A 256 -1.50 6.66 23.50
C SER A 256 -1.91 5.49 24.41
N CYS A 257 -2.88 4.69 23.97
CA CYS A 257 -3.26 3.44 24.60
C CYS A 257 -3.33 2.31 23.56
N LEU A 258 -2.47 1.30 23.75
CA LEU A 258 -2.52 0.08 22.97
C LEU A 258 -3.63 -0.83 23.53
N MET A 259 -4.66 -1.07 22.72
CA MET A 259 -5.76 -1.98 23.04
C MET A 259 -5.71 -3.21 22.14
N SER A 260 -5.76 -4.39 22.76
CA SER A 260 -5.81 -5.67 22.05
C SER A 260 -7.06 -6.39 22.48
N ASP A 261 -8.03 -6.56 21.58
CA ASP A 261 -9.28 -7.26 21.85
C ASP A 261 -9.15 -8.76 21.61
N SER A 262 -10.15 -9.51 22.06
CA SER A 262 -10.26 -10.94 21.80
C SER A 262 -10.12 -11.26 20.32
N GLY A 263 -9.31 -12.27 19.99
CA GLY A 263 -8.99 -12.65 18.63
C GLY A 263 -7.85 -11.84 17.99
N SER A 264 -7.18 -10.95 18.73
CA SER A 264 -5.94 -10.32 18.27
C SER A 264 -4.86 -11.38 18.03
N GLN A 265 -4.22 -11.35 16.87
CA GLN A 265 -3.16 -12.28 16.51
C GLN A 265 -1.83 -11.95 17.18
N ARG A 266 -0.98 -12.96 17.35
CA ARG A 266 0.38 -12.79 17.85
C ARG A 266 1.22 -11.98 16.86
N GLN A 267 1.97 -10.99 17.34
CA GLN A 267 2.95 -10.25 16.53
C GLN A 267 4.26 -11.03 16.43
N VAL A 268 5.02 -10.80 15.35
CA VAL A 268 6.44 -11.19 15.27
C VAL A 268 7.27 -10.40 16.28
N ILE A 269 8.39 -10.97 16.71
CA ILE A 269 9.40 -10.26 17.48
C ILE A 269 9.93 -9.10 16.63
N HIS A 270 10.10 -7.93 17.24
CA HIS A 270 10.65 -6.74 16.60
C HIS A 270 11.28 -5.81 17.64
N PRO A 271 12.24 -4.96 17.21
CA PRO A 271 12.53 -3.70 17.88
C PRO A 271 11.65 -2.57 17.29
N ASP A 272 11.38 -1.53 18.07
CA ASP A 272 10.70 -0.32 17.57
C ASP A 272 11.69 0.64 16.90
N THR A 273 12.94 0.65 17.35
CA THR A 273 14.02 1.46 16.76
C THR A 273 15.25 0.61 16.44
N PRO A 274 15.98 0.91 15.36
CA PRO A 274 17.22 0.21 15.05
C PRO A 274 18.33 0.60 16.03
N TYR A 275 19.28 -0.30 16.27
CA TYR A 275 20.54 0.05 16.91
C TYR A 275 21.41 0.85 15.94
N VAL A 276 21.85 2.05 16.35
CA VAL A 276 22.74 2.92 15.57
C VAL A 276 24.07 3.07 16.31
N GLU A 277 25.17 2.77 15.62
CA GLU A 277 26.51 2.84 16.20
C GLU A 277 26.87 4.27 16.63
N GLY A 278 27.49 4.39 17.81
CA GLY A 278 27.88 5.68 18.39
C GLY A 278 26.73 6.51 18.99
N LYS A 279 25.48 6.02 18.93
CA LYS A 279 24.31 6.68 19.52
C LYS A 279 23.80 5.92 20.75
N ASP A 280 23.43 6.65 21.81
CA ASP A 280 22.74 6.07 22.97
C ASP A 280 21.28 5.72 22.59
N ALA A 281 20.51 5.14 23.52
CA ALA A 281 19.09 4.87 23.33
C ALA A 281 18.35 6.12 22.81
N VAL A 282 17.49 5.92 21.81
CA VAL A 282 16.71 7.01 21.20
C VAL A 282 15.42 7.24 21.97
N LEU A 283 14.77 6.16 22.42
CA LEU A 283 13.42 6.20 22.98
C LEU A 283 13.25 5.13 24.07
N TYR A 284 12.64 5.53 25.19
CA TYR A 284 12.14 4.62 26.22
C TYR A 284 10.62 4.75 26.35
N THR A 285 9.93 3.62 26.33
CA THR A 285 8.46 3.52 26.35
C THR A 285 7.99 2.95 27.68
N CYS A 286 6.96 3.57 28.28
CA CYS A 286 6.38 3.19 29.55
C CYS A 286 4.98 2.56 29.36
N PHE A 287 4.88 1.23 29.37
CA PHE A 287 3.60 0.52 29.28
C PHE A 287 2.98 0.31 30.65
N ILE A 288 1.86 0.97 30.93
CA ILE A 288 1.12 0.87 32.19
C ILE A 288 -0.14 0.04 31.98
N ALA A 289 -0.28 -1.03 32.76
CA ALA A 289 -1.43 -1.91 32.69
C ALA A 289 -2.64 -1.31 33.42
N LEU A 290 -3.76 -1.14 32.72
CA LEU A 290 -5.00 -0.61 33.30
C LEU A 290 -5.90 -1.69 33.92
N GLN A 291 -5.51 -2.95 33.75
CA GLN A 291 -6.09 -4.14 34.38
C GLN A 291 -4.99 -5.18 34.62
N ASP A 292 -5.27 -6.21 35.40
CA ASP A 292 -4.36 -7.35 35.50
C ASP A 292 -4.21 -8.00 34.12
N VAL A 293 -2.98 -8.08 33.62
CA VAL A 293 -2.66 -8.72 32.34
C VAL A 293 -2.41 -10.20 32.60
N THR A 294 -3.35 -11.02 32.19
CA THR A 294 -3.26 -12.49 32.25
C THR A 294 -2.58 -13.03 30.99
N LEU A 295 -2.22 -14.31 31.00
CA LEU A 295 -1.53 -14.96 29.88
C LEU A 295 -2.40 -15.00 28.61
N ASP A 296 -3.70 -15.25 28.77
CA ASP A 296 -4.69 -15.32 27.69
C ASP A 296 -5.07 -13.94 27.13
N MET A 297 -4.85 -12.85 27.89
CA MET A 297 -5.01 -11.47 27.40
C MET A 297 -3.91 -11.03 26.42
N GLY A 298 -2.95 -11.91 26.15
CA GLY A 298 -1.87 -11.66 25.21
C GLY A 298 -0.81 -10.71 25.77
N PRO A 299 -0.07 -11.04 26.84
CA PRO A 299 0.94 -10.16 27.42
C PRO A 299 2.05 -9.83 26.41
N THR A 300 2.77 -8.74 26.65
CA THR A 300 3.98 -8.44 25.89
C THR A 300 5.09 -9.38 26.33
N VAL A 301 5.82 -9.96 25.38
CA VAL A 301 7.03 -10.73 25.61
C VAL A 301 8.22 -9.86 25.27
N TRP A 302 9.19 -9.75 26.18
CA TRP A 302 10.48 -9.11 25.93
C TRP A 302 11.60 -10.13 25.94
N LEU A 303 12.66 -9.84 25.18
CA LEU A 303 13.95 -10.54 25.22
C LEU A 303 14.98 -9.59 25.87
N PRO A 304 15.14 -9.60 27.21
CA PRO A 304 16.04 -8.67 27.88
C PRO A 304 17.49 -8.80 27.42
N GLY A 305 18.20 -7.67 27.44
CA GLY A 305 19.60 -7.56 27.05
C GLY A 305 19.84 -7.51 25.54
N THR A 306 18.79 -7.49 24.72
CA THR A 306 18.89 -7.43 23.24
C THR A 306 18.97 -6.01 22.68
N ASN A 307 18.98 -4.98 23.53
CA ASN A 307 19.12 -3.56 23.17
C ASN A 307 20.56 -3.17 22.77
N ASN A 308 21.32 -4.10 22.21
CA ASN A 308 22.74 -3.94 21.88
C ASN A 308 23.03 -4.24 20.40
N LYS A 309 24.19 -3.78 19.92
CA LYS A 309 24.64 -3.93 18.53
C LYS A 309 24.62 -5.38 18.05
N GLN A 310 25.15 -6.29 18.85
CA GLN A 310 25.33 -7.69 18.46
C GLN A 310 23.99 -8.38 18.23
N SER A 311 23.05 -8.22 19.17
CA SER A 311 21.70 -8.76 19.02
C SER A 311 20.98 -8.18 17.81
N HIS A 312 21.14 -6.88 17.51
CA HIS A 312 20.54 -6.27 16.31
C HIS A 312 21.17 -6.74 14.99
N ILE A 313 22.45 -7.13 15.00
CA ILE A 313 23.10 -7.76 13.85
C ILE A 313 22.59 -9.18 13.67
N GLU A 314 22.51 -9.96 14.75
CA GLU A 314 22.02 -11.35 14.73
C GLU A 314 20.53 -11.45 14.39
N PHE A 315 19.74 -10.44 14.79
CA PHE A 315 18.32 -10.36 14.48
C PHE A 315 18.02 -10.03 13.00
N ARG A 316 19.05 -9.77 12.18
CA ARG A 316 18.87 -9.63 10.73
C ARG A 316 18.54 -10.99 10.14
N ASP A 317 17.50 -11.04 9.31
CA ASP A 317 17.14 -12.22 8.52
C ASP A 317 18.22 -12.48 7.46
N GLU A 318 19.33 -13.12 7.86
CA GLU A 318 20.34 -13.67 6.96
C GLU A 318 19.97 -15.11 6.60
N ILE A 319 19.97 -15.40 5.29
CA ILE A 319 19.72 -16.73 4.73
C ILE A 319 20.83 -17.67 5.21
N SER A 320 20.50 -18.68 6.01
CA SER A 320 21.33 -19.87 6.20
C SER A 320 20.85 -20.97 5.25
N TRP A 321 21.76 -21.52 4.45
CA TRP A 321 21.45 -22.49 3.40
C TRP A 321 21.36 -23.94 3.92
N ASP A 322 21.62 -24.15 5.22
CA ASP A 322 21.83 -25.48 5.82
C ASP A 322 21.53 -25.57 7.34
N GLY A 323 20.84 -24.59 7.95
CA GLY A 323 20.58 -24.61 9.40
C GLY A 323 19.70 -23.49 9.95
N GLU A 324 19.53 -23.47 11.28
CA GLU A 324 18.82 -22.42 12.04
C GLU A 324 19.40 -21.02 11.75
N SER A 325 18.54 -20.02 11.49
CA SER A 325 19.01 -18.65 11.24
C SER A 325 19.59 -18.02 12.51
N LYS A 326 20.49 -17.03 12.37
CA LYS A 326 21.03 -16.30 13.54
C LYS A 326 19.93 -15.65 14.37
N LYS A 327 18.86 -15.18 13.72
CA LYS A 327 17.67 -14.63 14.38
C LYS A 327 16.95 -15.70 15.19
N ASP A 328 16.71 -16.87 14.60
CA ASP A 328 16.03 -17.97 15.28
C ASP A 328 16.86 -18.47 16.48
N ALA A 329 18.17 -18.61 16.29
CA ALA A 329 19.10 -18.96 17.35
C ALA A 329 19.13 -17.91 18.46
N LEU A 330 19.12 -16.61 18.12
CA LEU A 330 19.04 -15.51 19.08
C LEU A 330 17.75 -15.60 19.91
N ILE A 331 16.59 -15.80 19.25
CA ILE A 331 15.30 -15.93 19.92
C ILE A 331 15.29 -17.15 20.85
N ARG A 332 15.80 -18.29 20.38
CA ARG A 332 15.85 -19.54 21.17
C ARG A 332 16.74 -19.43 22.39
N ASN A 333 17.91 -18.82 22.23
CA ASN A 333 18.94 -18.78 23.27
C ASN A 333 18.76 -17.61 24.25
N THR A 334 17.91 -16.62 23.93
CA THR A 334 17.65 -15.48 24.82
C THR A 334 16.49 -15.80 25.77
N PRO A 335 16.70 -15.78 27.10
CA PRO A 335 15.61 -15.96 28.05
C PRO A 335 14.54 -14.88 27.90
N ALA A 336 13.29 -15.29 27.68
CA ALA A 336 12.17 -14.39 27.47
C ALA A 336 11.47 -14.02 28.80
N LYS A 337 10.86 -12.83 28.82
CA LYS A 337 10.08 -12.30 29.95
C LYS A 337 8.66 -11.96 29.54
N LEU A 338 7.68 -12.52 30.26
CA LEU A 338 6.25 -12.25 30.08
C LEU A 338 5.79 -11.05 30.91
N GLY A 339 5.14 -10.09 30.26
CA GLY A 339 4.48 -8.94 30.85
C GLY A 339 3.17 -9.25 31.53
N LEU A 340 3.16 -10.18 32.48
CA LEU A 340 2.02 -10.43 33.38
C LEU A 340 1.93 -9.30 34.43
N LEU A 341 1.64 -8.09 33.96
CA LEU A 341 1.60 -6.87 34.75
C LEU A 341 0.32 -6.84 35.58
N LYS A 342 0.46 -6.46 36.85
CA LYS A 342 -0.70 -6.15 37.70
C LYS A 342 -1.28 -4.80 37.33
N LYS A 343 -2.57 -4.59 37.60
CA LYS A 343 -3.22 -3.29 37.43
C LYS A 343 -2.39 -2.20 38.11
N GLY A 344 -2.11 -1.12 37.37
CA GLY A 344 -1.32 0.01 37.80
C GLY A 344 0.19 -0.22 37.79
N SER A 345 0.68 -1.41 37.43
CA SER A 345 2.12 -1.64 37.21
C SER A 345 2.56 -1.19 35.83
N CYS A 346 3.82 -0.77 35.72
CA CYS A 346 4.46 -0.33 34.50
C CYS A 346 5.61 -1.26 34.09
N ALA A 347 5.75 -1.54 32.80
CA ALA A 347 6.99 -1.99 32.18
C ALA A 347 7.60 -0.82 31.39
N ILE A 348 8.81 -0.42 31.75
CA ILE A 348 9.60 0.54 30.96
C ILE A 348 10.57 -0.27 30.11
N PHE A 349 10.66 0.01 28.81
CA PHE A 349 11.61 -0.68 27.93
C PHE A 349 12.30 0.28 26.96
N ASP A 350 13.54 -0.08 26.62
CA ASP A 350 14.33 0.51 25.52
C ASP A 350 13.68 0.08 24.21
N SER A 351 13.36 1.04 23.34
CA SER A 351 12.76 0.77 22.01
C SER A 351 13.60 -0.17 21.12
N ARG A 352 14.88 -0.37 21.42
CA ARG A 352 15.74 -1.35 20.73
C ARG A 352 15.59 -2.77 21.28
N THR A 353 15.01 -2.96 22.46
CA THR A 353 14.81 -4.30 23.04
C THR A 353 13.84 -5.08 22.17
N LEU A 354 14.24 -6.28 21.75
CA LEU A 354 13.40 -7.16 20.96
C LEU A 354 12.20 -7.62 21.79
N HIS A 355 11.00 -7.45 21.26
CA HIS A 355 9.76 -7.75 21.96
C HIS A 355 8.59 -8.00 20.99
N CYS A 356 7.43 -8.38 21.53
CA CYS A 356 6.20 -8.59 20.75
C CYS A 356 4.98 -8.70 21.66
N GLY A 357 3.79 -8.32 21.16
CA GLY A 357 2.52 -8.72 21.75
C GLY A 357 2.15 -10.15 21.37
N THR A 358 1.75 -10.98 22.34
CA THR A 358 1.19 -12.31 22.03
C THR A 358 -0.29 -12.21 21.65
N ALA A 359 -0.88 -13.31 21.21
CA ALA A 359 -2.29 -13.35 20.84
C ALA A 359 -3.18 -13.09 22.07
N ASN A 360 -4.25 -12.32 21.90
CA ASN A 360 -5.31 -12.20 22.90
C ASN A 360 -6.41 -13.21 22.57
N ILE A 361 -6.47 -14.27 23.37
CA ILE A 361 -7.47 -15.35 23.28
C ILE A 361 -8.45 -15.31 24.47
N SER A 362 -8.35 -14.30 25.32
CA SER A 362 -9.27 -14.08 26.43
C SER A 362 -10.64 -13.62 25.93
N GLY A 363 -11.63 -13.60 26.83
CA GLY A 363 -12.96 -13.03 26.53
C GLY A 363 -13.03 -11.51 26.60
N GLY A 364 -11.92 -10.80 26.81
CA GLY A 364 -11.89 -9.35 27.05
C GLY A 364 -10.79 -8.63 26.27
N SER A 365 -10.70 -7.32 26.49
CA SER A 365 -9.68 -6.46 25.89
C SER A 365 -8.58 -6.11 26.89
N ARG A 366 -7.34 -6.06 26.39
CA ARG A 366 -6.14 -5.66 27.12
C ARG A 366 -5.79 -4.23 26.73
N ALA A 367 -5.95 -3.29 27.65
CA ALA A 367 -5.54 -1.90 27.51
C ALA A 367 -4.22 -1.61 28.23
N LEU A 368 -3.23 -1.12 27.48
CA LEU A 368 -1.95 -0.60 28.00
C LEU A 368 -1.90 0.90 27.73
N PHE A 369 -2.06 1.71 28.77
CA PHE A 369 -1.80 3.14 28.69
C PHE A 369 -0.31 3.37 28.59
N TYR A 370 0.15 4.19 27.65
CA TYR A 370 1.57 4.42 27.50
C TYR A 370 1.96 5.82 27.07
N PHE A 371 3.22 6.11 27.38
CA PHE A 371 3.93 7.28 26.92
C PHE A 371 5.41 6.97 26.77
N SER A 372 6.07 7.70 25.87
CA SER A 372 7.47 7.48 25.53
C SER A 372 8.26 8.78 25.64
N PHE A 373 9.49 8.70 26.13
CA PHE A 373 10.42 9.82 26.16
C PHE A 373 11.57 9.59 25.20
N LYS A 374 11.82 10.57 24.32
CA LYS A 374 12.97 10.56 23.41
C LYS A 374 14.15 11.32 24.01
N ASN A 375 15.34 10.91 23.60
CA ASN A 375 16.56 11.67 23.84
C ASN A 375 16.51 12.99 23.05
N ALA A 376 16.77 14.13 23.70
CA ALA A 376 16.73 15.44 23.06
C ALA A 376 17.90 15.68 22.09
N GLU A 377 19.03 14.99 22.27
CA GLU A 377 20.26 15.20 21.50
C GLU A 377 20.34 14.31 20.26
N ILE A 378 19.48 13.28 20.17
CA ILE A 378 19.52 12.28 19.11
C ILE A 378 18.25 12.38 18.27
N GLY A 379 18.40 12.66 16.97
CA GLY A 379 17.28 12.61 16.03
C GLY A 379 16.58 11.25 16.03
N TYR A 380 15.25 11.24 15.86
CA TYR A 380 14.47 10.00 15.90
C TYR A 380 14.75 9.14 14.67
N THR A 381 15.13 7.89 14.88
CA THR A 381 15.50 6.92 13.82
C THR A 381 14.47 5.80 13.64
N GLY A 382 13.29 5.91 14.27
CA GLY A 382 12.19 4.93 14.21
C GLY A 382 11.05 5.37 13.28
N ASN A 383 9.91 4.68 13.35
CA ASN A 383 8.73 4.95 12.53
C ASN A 383 8.00 6.25 12.94
N PRO A 384 7.91 7.29 12.09
CA PRO A 384 7.25 8.54 12.43
C PRO A 384 5.72 8.44 12.60
N ALA A 385 5.10 7.30 12.24
CA ALA A 385 3.65 7.12 12.25
C ALA A 385 3.00 7.06 13.65
N SER A 386 3.78 6.91 14.72
CA SER A 386 3.28 6.96 16.11
C SER A 386 3.38 8.36 16.73
N ILE A 387 3.93 9.32 16.00
CA ILE A 387 4.22 10.66 16.50
C ILE A 387 2.99 11.54 16.34
N ARG A 388 2.45 11.99 17.48
CA ARG A 388 1.52 13.13 17.52
C ARG A 388 2.26 14.38 17.08
N LYS A 389 1.82 14.98 15.96
CA LYS A 389 2.40 16.22 15.43
C LYS A 389 2.44 17.32 16.49
N GLU A 390 1.41 17.39 17.34
CA GLU A 390 1.34 18.40 18.41
C GLU A 390 2.41 18.20 19.49
N LEU A 391 2.78 16.95 19.81
CA LEU A 391 3.85 16.68 20.78
C LEU A 391 5.24 16.97 20.20
N GLY A 392 5.42 16.72 18.90
CA GLY A 392 6.66 17.01 18.19
C GLY A 392 6.94 18.51 18.03
N GLU A 393 5.90 19.32 17.81
CA GLU A 393 6.01 20.78 17.66
C GLU A 393 6.26 21.49 18.99
N GLU A 394 5.60 21.05 20.06
CA GLU A 394 5.67 21.69 21.39
C GLU A 394 6.94 21.33 22.18
N ASN A 395 7.67 20.28 21.80
CA ASN A 395 8.88 19.79 22.48
C ASN A 395 8.74 19.75 24.01
N VAL A 396 7.69 19.11 24.49
CA VAL A 396 7.37 19.03 25.92
C VAL A 396 8.45 18.24 26.67
N SER A 397 9.36 18.94 27.35
CA SER A 397 10.41 18.31 28.15
C SER A 397 9.87 17.73 29.45
N LEU A 398 10.49 16.65 29.94
CA LEU A 398 10.16 16.00 31.20
C LEU A 398 10.23 16.98 32.39
N GLY A 399 11.23 17.86 32.40
CA GLY A 399 11.39 18.88 33.44
C GLY A 399 10.22 19.87 33.49
N ASN A 400 9.77 20.36 32.33
CA ASN A 400 8.62 21.25 32.23
C ASN A 400 7.34 20.52 32.61
N LEU A 401 7.13 19.33 32.06
CA LEU A 401 5.98 18.47 32.38
C LEU A 401 5.84 18.22 33.89
N VAL A 402 6.92 17.82 34.56
CA VAL A 402 6.94 17.59 36.01
C VAL A 402 6.67 18.88 36.81
N LYS A 403 7.16 20.03 36.33
CA LYS A 403 6.92 21.33 36.94
C LYS A 403 5.44 21.72 36.84
N ASP A 404 4.82 21.48 35.68
CA ASP A 404 3.43 21.85 35.44
C ASP A 404 2.47 20.93 36.21
N LEU A 405 2.76 19.62 36.26
CA LEU A 405 2.01 18.65 37.07
C LEU A 405 2.03 18.98 38.57
N LYS A 406 3.12 19.58 39.08
CA LYS A 406 3.18 20.04 40.49
C LYS A 406 2.15 21.13 40.81
N GLY A 407 1.69 21.88 39.82
CA GLY A 407 0.66 22.92 39.97
C GLY A 407 -0.78 22.42 39.82
N PHE A 408 -0.98 21.17 39.38
CA PHE A 408 -2.29 20.56 39.21
C PHE A 408 -2.98 20.34 40.56
N GLY A 409 -4.29 20.58 40.64
CA GLY A 409 -5.06 20.48 41.88
C GLY A 409 -4.89 21.66 42.87
N MET A 410 -4.07 22.66 42.55
CA MET A 410 -3.87 23.89 43.35
C MET A 410 -4.63 25.11 42.79
N GLY A 411 -5.73 24.90 42.06
CA GLY A 411 -6.54 25.97 41.45
C GLY A 411 -6.02 26.49 40.10
N LYS A 412 -4.96 25.89 39.55
CA LYS A 412 -4.56 26.04 38.14
C LYS A 412 -5.22 24.90 37.35
N GLY A 413 -5.78 25.20 36.17
CA GLY A 413 -6.42 24.22 35.29
C GLY A 413 -5.47 23.12 34.83
N THR A 414 -5.90 22.25 33.91
CA THR A 414 -5.06 21.14 33.46
C THR A 414 -3.77 21.68 32.81
N PRO A 415 -2.58 21.28 33.30
CA PRO A 415 -1.30 21.87 32.92
C PRO A 415 -0.89 21.57 31.48
N LEU A 416 -1.57 20.65 30.81
CA LEU A 416 -1.14 20.02 29.58
C LEU A 416 -1.95 20.57 28.41
N ILE A 417 -1.50 21.74 27.94
CA ILE A 417 -1.85 22.39 26.67
C ILE A 417 -3.35 22.68 26.49
N ASN A 418 -3.68 23.95 26.35
CA ASN A 418 -5.04 24.41 26.06
C ASN A 418 -5.37 24.19 24.56
N ILE A 419 -5.46 22.93 24.12
CA ILE A 419 -5.93 22.59 22.76
C ILE A 419 -7.43 22.31 22.82
N THR A 420 -8.25 23.33 23.09
CA THR A 420 -9.69 23.20 22.80
C THR A 420 -10.24 24.45 22.11
N ARG A 421 -10.81 24.17 20.93
CA ARG A 421 -11.77 24.92 20.09
C ARG A 421 -11.17 25.72 18.93
N PRO A 422 -11.47 25.35 17.66
CA PRO A 422 -11.52 26.34 16.61
C PRO A 422 -12.64 27.33 16.99
N GLU A 423 -12.28 28.57 17.28
CA GLU A 423 -13.28 29.64 17.34
C GLU A 423 -13.97 29.72 15.99
N MET A 424 -15.25 29.34 15.93
CA MET A 424 -16.14 29.81 14.88
C MET A 424 -16.27 31.33 15.04
N SER A 425 -15.41 32.07 14.36
CA SER A 425 -15.61 33.51 14.18
C SER A 425 -16.83 33.70 13.27
N HIS A 426 -18.00 33.86 13.88
CA HIS A 426 -19.11 34.55 13.24
C HIS A 426 -18.71 36.03 13.07
N PRO A 427 -18.65 36.59 11.84
CA PRO A 427 -18.71 38.03 11.70
C PRO A 427 -20.14 38.46 11.97
N SER A 428 -20.31 39.24 13.02
CA SER A 428 -21.49 40.02 13.30
C SER A 428 -21.84 40.92 12.11
N SER A 429 -23.14 41.15 11.98
CA SER A 429 -23.81 41.93 10.95
C SER A 429 -23.52 43.43 11.02
N SER A 430 -23.85 44.09 9.90
CA SER A 430 -23.97 45.54 9.62
C SER A 430 -22.76 46.18 8.90
N VAL A 431 -22.87 46.92 7.80
CA VAL A 431 -24.01 47.54 7.09
C VAL A 431 -23.53 48.13 5.74
N ASN A 432 -24.45 48.23 4.77
CA ASN A 432 -24.50 49.10 3.57
C ASN A 432 -23.72 48.82 2.26
N THR A 433 -24.49 48.36 1.28
CA THR A 433 -24.46 48.58 -0.19
C THR A 433 -24.33 50.07 -0.61
N PRO A 434 -23.91 50.43 -1.85
CA PRO A 434 -24.67 50.11 -3.08
C PRO A 434 -23.91 49.83 -4.39
N LEU A 435 -24.65 49.10 -5.24
CA LEU A 435 -24.46 48.85 -6.67
C LEU A 435 -24.15 50.12 -7.50
N ARG A 436 -23.35 49.95 -8.56
CA ARG A 436 -23.60 50.58 -9.87
C ARG A 436 -23.31 49.64 -11.04
N ARG A 437 -24.24 49.66 -11.99
CA ARG A 437 -24.34 48.97 -13.28
C ARG A 437 -23.47 49.63 -14.35
N SER A 438 -23.11 48.90 -15.41
CA SER A 438 -23.17 49.30 -16.85
C SER A 438 -22.81 48.05 -17.70
N PHE A 439 -23.73 47.35 -18.40
CA PHE A 439 -24.49 47.61 -19.65
C PHE A 439 -23.75 47.39 -20.99
N LEU A 440 -24.34 46.48 -21.80
CA LEU A 440 -24.48 46.43 -23.29
C LEU A 440 -23.20 46.08 -24.09
N VAL A 441 -23.18 45.20 -25.12
CA VAL A 441 -24.00 45.16 -26.35
C VAL A 441 -23.96 43.76 -27.03
N ILE A 442 -25.09 43.36 -27.63
CA ILE A 442 -25.28 42.28 -28.62
C ILE A 442 -25.73 42.92 -29.96
N LEU A 443 -25.28 42.43 -31.13
CA LEU A 443 -25.97 42.54 -32.44
C LEU A 443 -25.44 41.46 -33.43
N VAL A 444 -26.17 40.36 -33.73
CA VAL A 444 -27.11 40.05 -34.86
C VAL A 444 -26.48 39.63 -36.21
N MET A 445 -26.66 38.33 -36.52
CA MET A 445 -27.16 37.62 -37.73
C MET A 445 -26.81 37.97 -39.20
N LEU A 446 -26.55 36.87 -39.93
CA LEU A 446 -27.20 36.33 -41.16
C LEU A 446 -26.52 36.43 -42.54
N CYS A 447 -26.43 35.21 -43.13
CA CYS A 447 -26.63 34.81 -44.53
C CYS A 447 -25.67 35.28 -45.63
N CYS A 448 -25.04 34.30 -46.32
CA CYS A 448 -25.23 34.13 -47.75
C CYS A 448 -24.81 32.73 -48.24
N ILE A 449 -25.77 32.08 -48.91
CA ILE A 449 -25.64 30.87 -49.73
C ILE A 449 -24.83 31.20 -51.00
N ARG A 450 -23.88 30.35 -51.39
CA ARG A 450 -23.66 30.01 -52.81
C ARG A 450 -22.86 28.71 -53.00
N THR A 451 -23.42 27.93 -53.91
CA THR A 451 -23.09 26.59 -54.44
C THR A 451 -21.90 26.55 -55.39
N THR A 452 -21.19 25.41 -55.44
CA THR A 452 -20.75 24.63 -56.64
C THR A 452 -20.04 23.36 -56.17
N ARG A 453 -20.59 22.13 -56.24
CA ARG A 453 -20.66 21.15 -57.36
C ARG A 453 -19.33 20.77 -58.05
N SER A 454 -18.87 19.53 -57.81
CA SER A 454 -18.35 18.52 -58.80
C SER A 454 -17.85 17.28 -58.01
N SER A 455 -18.56 16.13 -57.99
CA SER A 455 -18.58 14.97 -58.92
C SER A 455 -17.45 13.92 -58.76
N HIS A 456 -17.71 12.85 -57.96
CA HIS A 456 -17.69 11.38 -58.26
C HIS A 456 -16.61 10.71 -59.18
N PRO A 457 -16.43 9.35 -59.22
CA PRO A 457 -16.00 8.39 -58.17
C PRO A 457 -15.13 7.17 -58.69
N PHE A 458 -14.70 6.27 -57.78
CA PHE A 458 -14.56 4.77 -57.89
C PHE A 458 -13.66 4.00 -58.91
N ARG A 459 -13.16 2.85 -58.39
CA ARG A 459 -12.52 1.62 -58.97
C ARG A 459 -10.98 1.59 -58.95
N GLN A 460 -10.30 0.53 -58.50
CA GLN A 460 -10.42 -0.88 -58.86
C GLN A 460 -9.90 -1.84 -57.75
N ALA A 461 -10.54 -3.01 -57.63
CA ALA A 461 -9.99 -4.22 -57.02
C ALA A 461 -9.43 -5.13 -58.14
N THR A 462 -8.48 -6.04 -57.84
CA THR A 462 -8.62 -7.52 -57.78
C THR A 462 -7.27 -8.22 -58.06
N ALA A 463 -7.08 -9.38 -57.40
CA ALA A 463 -6.29 -10.57 -57.78
C ALA A 463 -4.83 -10.70 -57.29
N PHE A 464 -4.60 -11.62 -56.34
CA PHE A 464 -3.98 -12.92 -56.63
C PHE A 464 -4.32 -13.93 -55.52
N ILE A 465 -4.87 -15.08 -55.91
CA ILE A 465 -5.15 -16.26 -55.07
C ILE A 465 -4.41 -17.46 -55.69
N ASN A 466 -3.99 -18.37 -54.80
CA ASN A 466 -3.55 -19.76 -54.98
C ASN A 466 -2.05 -20.04 -55.19
N SER A 467 -1.45 -20.68 -54.19
CA SER A 467 -1.21 -22.13 -54.29
C SER A 467 -0.83 -22.77 -52.94
N ASN A 468 -1.47 -23.91 -52.68
CA ASN A 468 -1.01 -25.08 -51.90
C ASN A 468 -1.41 -25.19 -50.41
N MET A 469 -2.61 -25.76 -50.21
CA MET A 469 -2.85 -26.76 -49.18
C MET A 469 -2.22 -28.10 -49.60
N SER A 470 -1.34 -28.67 -48.77
CA SER A 470 -1.22 -30.12 -48.63
C SER A 470 -0.52 -30.51 -47.33
N ASN A 471 -1.19 -31.39 -46.59
CA ASN A 471 -0.68 -32.32 -45.58
C ASN A 471 -0.31 -31.77 -44.20
N ALA A 472 -1.27 -31.95 -43.29
CA ALA A 472 -1.04 -32.05 -41.87
C ALA A 472 -0.26 -33.33 -41.54
N THR A 473 0.91 -33.18 -40.93
CA THR A 473 1.53 -34.17 -40.06
C THR A 473 2.07 -33.46 -38.83
N HIS A 474 1.66 -33.95 -37.65
CA HIS A 474 2.16 -33.53 -36.34
C HIS A 474 3.69 -33.50 -36.34
N THR A 475 4.28 -32.31 -36.21
CA THR A 475 5.70 -32.14 -35.86
C THR A 475 5.82 -30.92 -34.95
N ASP A 476 6.61 -31.08 -33.88
CA ASP A 476 6.83 -30.15 -32.78
C ASP A 476 7.02 -28.69 -33.24
N LYS A 477 6.08 -27.81 -32.89
CA LYS A 477 6.33 -26.37 -32.89
C LYS A 477 7.20 -26.04 -31.68
N LYS A 478 8.53 -26.21 -31.82
CA LYS A 478 9.46 -25.41 -31.02
C LYS A 478 9.12 -23.94 -31.32
N ALA A 479 8.61 -23.22 -30.33
CA ALA A 479 8.44 -21.77 -30.42
C ALA A 479 9.76 -21.19 -30.94
N LYS A 480 9.72 -20.42 -32.03
CA LYS A 480 10.90 -19.69 -32.50
C LYS A 480 11.34 -18.79 -31.35
N LEU A 481 12.52 -19.05 -30.79
CA LEU A 481 13.10 -18.16 -29.79
C LEU A 481 13.21 -16.76 -30.40
N SER A 482 12.66 -15.76 -29.70
CA SER A 482 12.77 -14.36 -30.09
C SER A 482 14.24 -13.99 -30.33
N THR A 483 14.53 -13.26 -31.42
CA THR A 483 15.86 -12.73 -31.70
C THR A 483 16.22 -11.54 -30.80
N TYR A 484 15.35 -11.18 -29.87
CA TYR A 484 15.58 -10.12 -28.90
C TYR A 484 16.66 -10.55 -27.90
N PRO A 485 17.68 -9.72 -27.62
CA PRO A 485 18.74 -10.09 -26.69
C PRO A 485 18.18 -10.34 -25.28
N MET A 486 18.67 -11.37 -24.59
CA MET A 486 18.33 -11.67 -23.19
C MET A 486 19.42 -11.17 -22.26
N GLU A 487 19.60 -9.86 -22.26
CA GLU A 487 20.57 -9.19 -21.41
C GLU A 487 20.04 -7.81 -21.04
N LEU A 488 20.62 -7.23 -19.99
CA LEU A 488 20.40 -5.82 -19.68
C LEU A 488 21.15 -4.98 -20.72
N THR A 489 20.42 -4.45 -21.70
CA THR A 489 21.00 -3.87 -22.90
C THR A 489 21.67 -2.52 -22.62
N SER A 490 22.85 -2.28 -23.19
CA SER A 490 23.60 -1.01 -23.05
C SER A 490 22.87 0.22 -23.61
N ARG A 491 21.76 0.03 -24.34
CA ARG A 491 20.89 1.10 -24.84
C ARG A 491 19.44 0.86 -24.46
N PRO A 492 18.65 1.93 -24.23
CA PRO A 492 17.20 1.78 -24.08
C PRO A 492 16.61 1.12 -25.33
N ALA A 493 15.65 0.23 -25.14
CA ALA A 493 14.92 -0.43 -26.21
C ALA A 493 13.91 0.53 -26.86
N LEU A 494 13.68 0.36 -28.17
CA LEU A 494 12.62 1.09 -28.85
C LEU A 494 11.26 0.67 -28.24
N CYS A 495 10.49 1.65 -27.78
CA CYS A 495 9.19 1.42 -27.17
C CYS A 495 8.07 1.83 -28.11
N ASN A 496 7.33 0.85 -28.64
CA ASN A 496 6.05 1.10 -29.30
C ASN A 496 4.97 1.25 -28.22
N LEU A 497 4.55 2.47 -27.98
CA LEU A 497 3.53 2.77 -26.99
C LEU A 497 2.18 2.26 -27.47
N VAL A 498 1.43 1.65 -26.55
CA VAL A 498 0.09 1.13 -26.79
C VAL A 498 -0.86 1.66 -25.73
N PRO A 499 -2.10 2.03 -26.08
CA PRO A 499 -3.08 2.49 -25.11
C PRO A 499 -3.49 1.34 -24.17
N PRO A 500 -4.07 1.66 -22.99
CA PRO A 500 -4.68 0.66 -22.11
C PRO A 500 -5.70 -0.24 -22.82
N GLY A 501 -5.85 -1.47 -22.34
CA GLY A 501 -6.82 -2.44 -22.87
C GLY A 501 -6.38 -3.24 -24.10
N VAL A 502 -5.12 -3.14 -24.54
CA VAL A 502 -4.57 -3.86 -25.71
C VAL A 502 -3.79 -5.13 -25.32
N CYS A 503 -3.50 -5.33 -24.03
CA CYS A 503 -2.66 -6.43 -23.55
C CYS A 503 -3.23 -7.79 -23.95
N LEU A 504 -2.36 -8.71 -24.38
CA LEU A 504 -2.73 -10.10 -24.67
C LEU A 504 -3.14 -10.87 -23.41
N PHE A 505 -2.60 -10.47 -22.25
CA PHE A 505 -3.08 -10.96 -20.98
C PHE A 505 -4.34 -10.20 -20.60
N THR A 506 -5.43 -10.93 -20.38
CA THR A 506 -6.72 -10.38 -19.98
C THR A 506 -6.86 -10.45 -18.45
N PRO A 507 -7.99 -10.00 -17.87
CA PRO A 507 -8.27 -10.22 -16.45
C PRO A 507 -8.38 -11.70 -16.03
N THR A 508 -8.27 -12.65 -16.96
CA THR A 508 -8.24 -14.09 -16.69
C THR A 508 -6.82 -14.63 -16.80
N PHE A 509 -6.42 -15.45 -15.82
CA PHE A 509 -5.13 -16.12 -15.83
C PHE A 509 -4.96 -17.01 -17.07
N THR A 510 -3.85 -16.79 -17.78
CA THR A 510 -3.47 -17.52 -18.98
C THR A 510 -2.09 -18.15 -18.77
N SER A 511 -1.99 -19.47 -18.94
CA SER A 511 -0.73 -20.20 -18.85
C SER A 511 0.17 -19.91 -20.05
N VAL A 512 1.45 -19.65 -19.80
CA VAL A 512 2.49 -19.52 -20.84
C VAL A 512 3.79 -20.18 -20.38
N PRO A 513 4.61 -20.70 -21.31
CA PRO A 513 5.84 -21.39 -20.96
C PRO A 513 6.99 -20.43 -20.62
N LEU A 514 7.86 -20.82 -19.69
CA LEU A 514 9.21 -20.29 -19.55
C LEU A 514 10.04 -20.77 -20.75
N LEU A 515 10.45 -19.85 -21.61
CA LEU A 515 11.23 -20.17 -22.81
C LEU A 515 12.72 -20.24 -22.52
N ASP A 516 13.22 -19.38 -21.63
CA ASP A 516 14.65 -19.34 -21.29
C ASP A 516 14.90 -18.58 -19.97
N ARG A 517 16.08 -18.80 -19.36
CA ARG A 517 16.51 -18.23 -18.08
C ARG A 517 18.00 -17.91 -18.12
N VAL A 518 18.35 -16.65 -17.86
CA VAL A 518 19.75 -16.19 -17.84
C VAL A 518 20.05 -15.46 -16.53
N PRO A 519 21.17 -15.75 -15.84
CA PRO A 519 21.61 -14.97 -14.68
C PRO A 519 21.83 -13.49 -15.04
N ALA A 520 21.51 -12.60 -14.11
CA ALA A 520 21.69 -11.16 -14.25
C ALA A 520 22.25 -10.54 -12.96
N GLY A 521 23.11 -9.53 -13.11
CA GLY A 521 23.75 -8.81 -12.00
C GLY A 521 25.02 -9.47 -11.45
N GLU A 522 25.76 -8.73 -10.62
CA GLU A 522 26.92 -9.24 -9.88
C GLU A 522 26.46 -10.19 -8.77
N GLY A 523 27.04 -11.40 -8.68
CA GLY A 523 26.70 -12.38 -7.63
C GLY A 523 25.62 -13.41 -7.99
N GLY A 524 24.99 -13.33 -9.17
CA GLY A 524 24.15 -14.42 -9.72
C GLY A 524 22.84 -14.68 -8.96
N THR A 525 22.36 -13.73 -8.16
CA THR A 525 21.11 -13.85 -7.37
C THR A 525 19.88 -13.29 -8.08
N SER A 526 19.98 -12.97 -9.38
CA SER A 526 18.86 -12.44 -10.16
C SER A 526 18.90 -13.04 -11.56
N TYR A 527 17.75 -13.05 -12.22
CA TYR A 527 17.57 -13.72 -13.50
C TYR A 527 16.72 -12.87 -14.43
N ILE A 528 17.08 -12.86 -15.71
CA ILE A 528 16.17 -12.53 -16.79
C ILE A 528 15.43 -13.81 -17.16
N LEU A 529 14.12 -13.79 -17.00
CA LEU A 529 13.22 -14.90 -17.31
C LEU A 529 12.39 -14.52 -18.54
N ARG A 530 12.55 -15.28 -19.61
CA ARG A 530 11.80 -15.08 -20.85
C ARG A 530 10.60 -16.01 -20.91
N PHE A 531 9.41 -15.43 -21.00
CA PHE A 531 8.16 -16.18 -21.12
C PHE A 531 7.57 -16.03 -22.52
N GLY A 532 6.85 -17.04 -22.98
CA GLY A 532 6.05 -16.95 -24.19
C GLY A 532 4.83 -16.05 -24.02
N LEU A 533 4.22 -15.66 -25.14
CA LEU A 533 2.92 -14.96 -25.15
C LEU A 533 1.78 -15.91 -25.56
N PRO A 534 0.52 -15.63 -25.17
CA PRO A 534 -0.64 -16.40 -25.61
C PRO A 534 -0.76 -16.47 -27.14
N ASP A 535 -0.35 -15.40 -27.82
CA ASP A 535 -0.22 -15.33 -29.28
C ASP A 535 1.24 -15.05 -29.64
N GLY A 536 1.95 -16.07 -30.10
CA GLY A 536 3.37 -16.03 -30.44
C GLY A 536 3.73 -15.11 -31.63
N GLU A 537 2.73 -14.67 -32.40
CA GLU A 537 2.93 -13.81 -33.58
C GLU A 537 2.71 -12.32 -33.26
N LYS A 538 2.37 -11.99 -32.00
CA LYS A 538 2.09 -10.62 -31.55
C LYS A 538 3.03 -10.17 -30.45
N SER A 539 3.13 -8.85 -30.29
CA SER A 539 3.71 -8.24 -29.10
C SER A 539 2.76 -8.37 -27.90
N MET A 540 3.29 -8.23 -26.68
CA MET A 540 2.50 -8.33 -25.44
C MET A 540 1.34 -7.33 -25.39
N GLY A 541 1.51 -6.13 -25.94
CA GLY A 541 0.47 -5.09 -25.92
C GLY A 541 0.28 -4.47 -24.53
N LEU A 542 1.26 -4.58 -23.64
CA LEU A 542 1.19 -4.00 -22.31
C LEU A 542 1.47 -2.50 -22.38
N THR A 543 0.60 -1.69 -21.80
CA THR A 543 0.81 -0.23 -21.68
C THR A 543 2.00 0.05 -20.77
N THR A 544 2.80 1.07 -21.12
CA THR A 544 3.90 1.54 -20.26
C THR A 544 3.39 1.97 -18.89
N CYS A 545 4.21 1.77 -17.86
CA CYS A 545 3.89 1.93 -16.44
C CYS A 545 2.77 0.99 -15.97
N ALA A 546 2.78 -0.24 -16.47
CA ALA A 546 1.86 -1.29 -16.07
C ALA A 546 2.57 -2.61 -15.76
N CYS A 547 1.96 -3.41 -14.90
CA CYS A 547 2.45 -4.73 -14.52
C CYS A 547 1.46 -5.86 -14.85
N VAL A 548 1.98 -7.08 -14.93
CA VAL A 548 1.21 -8.32 -14.96
C VAL A 548 1.22 -8.99 -13.59
N LEU A 549 0.18 -9.75 -13.30
CA LEU A 549 0.11 -10.60 -12.12
C LEU A 549 0.49 -12.02 -12.54
N ALA A 550 1.56 -12.56 -11.96
CA ALA A 550 1.96 -13.94 -12.14
C ALA A 550 1.35 -14.80 -11.03
N CYS A 551 0.91 -16.02 -11.35
CA CYS A 551 0.33 -16.98 -10.41
C CYS A 551 0.93 -18.38 -10.63
N ALA A 552 1.25 -19.05 -9.52
CA ALA A 552 1.56 -20.48 -9.51
C ALA A 552 0.92 -21.15 -8.29
N GLU A 553 0.46 -22.39 -8.48
CA GLU A 553 -0.01 -23.26 -7.39
C GLU A 553 1.19 -23.91 -6.71
N LEU A 554 1.59 -23.37 -5.55
CA LEU A 554 2.79 -23.78 -4.83
C LEU A 554 2.42 -24.43 -3.49
N GLU A 555 3.23 -25.39 -3.03
CA GLU A 555 3.01 -26.00 -1.73
C GLU A 555 3.20 -24.98 -0.61
N HIS A 556 2.18 -24.87 0.24
CA HIS A 556 2.22 -24.09 1.46
C HIS A 556 3.19 -24.76 2.43
N ARG A 557 4.24 -24.03 2.85
CA ARG A 557 5.38 -24.57 3.61
C ARG A 557 5.01 -25.30 4.90
N GLU A 558 3.86 -24.97 5.47
CA GLU A 558 3.38 -25.54 6.75
C GLU A 558 2.23 -26.53 6.62
N LYS A 559 1.45 -26.48 5.53
CA LYS A 559 0.20 -27.25 5.39
C LYS A 559 0.32 -28.41 4.40
N GLY A 560 1.35 -28.39 3.53
CA GLY A 560 1.51 -29.38 2.45
C GLY A 560 0.43 -29.30 1.36
N GLU A 561 -0.48 -28.33 1.45
CA GLU A 561 -1.52 -28.07 0.47
C GLU A 561 -1.00 -27.08 -0.58
N LYS A 562 -1.44 -27.24 -1.84
CA LYS A 562 -1.13 -26.26 -2.88
C LYS A 562 -2.04 -25.04 -2.75
N VAL A 563 -1.43 -23.86 -2.72
CA VAL A 563 -2.12 -22.58 -2.70
C VAL A 563 -1.67 -21.72 -3.87
N PRO A 564 -2.57 -20.91 -4.45
CA PRO A 564 -2.19 -19.95 -5.48
C PRO A 564 -1.35 -18.83 -4.86
N VAL A 565 -0.14 -18.63 -5.36
CA VAL A 565 0.72 -17.50 -4.98
C VAL A 565 0.73 -16.51 -6.13
N ILE A 566 0.15 -15.33 -5.92
CA ILE A 566 0.03 -14.28 -6.95
C ILE A 566 0.95 -13.11 -6.62
N ARG A 567 1.80 -12.66 -7.56
CA ARG A 567 2.63 -11.45 -7.37
C ARG A 567 2.69 -10.57 -8.63
N PRO A 568 2.77 -9.24 -8.48
CA PRO A 568 2.97 -8.33 -9.59
C PRO A 568 4.42 -8.35 -10.10
N TYR A 569 4.58 -8.35 -11.42
CA TYR A 569 5.87 -8.18 -12.10
C TYR A 569 5.73 -7.20 -13.26
N THR A 570 6.69 -6.29 -13.37
CA THR A 570 6.76 -5.35 -14.50
C THR A 570 7.77 -5.88 -15.52
N PRO A 571 7.36 -6.20 -16.76
CA PRO A 571 8.28 -6.61 -17.79
C PRO A 571 9.32 -5.54 -18.12
N ILE A 572 10.56 -5.98 -18.31
CA ILE A 572 11.66 -5.12 -18.77
C ILE A 572 11.75 -5.07 -20.31
N SER A 573 11.10 -6.00 -21.01
CA SER A 573 10.93 -5.98 -22.47
C SER A 573 9.90 -4.93 -22.91
N THR A 574 10.04 -4.38 -24.12
CA THR A 574 9.03 -3.49 -24.72
C THR A 574 8.10 -4.24 -25.68
N ASN A 575 7.05 -3.57 -26.17
CA ASN A 575 6.16 -4.11 -27.21
C ASN A 575 6.83 -4.28 -28.59
N ASN A 576 8.14 -4.01 -28.71
CA ASN A 576 8.91 -4.39 -29.89
C ASN A 576 9.31 -5.87 -29.88
N GLN A 577 9.27 -6.51 -28.70
CA GLN A 577 9.49 -7.95 -28.58
C GLN A 577 8.20 -8.69 -28.97
N VAL A 578 8.29 -9.54 -30.00
CA VAL A 578 7.18 -10.35 -30.51
C VAL A 578 7.30 -11.78 -29.97
N GLY A 579 6.15 -12.34 -29.59
CA GLY A 579 5.99 -13.73 -29.16
C GLY A 579 6.52 -14.07 -27.76
N SER A 580 7.17 -13.13 -27.09
CA SER A 580 7.72 -13.32 -25.74
C SER A 580 7.84 -12.00 -24.98
N PHE A 581 8.05 -12.08 -23.67
CA PHE A 581 8.37 -10.96 -22.79
C PHE A 581 9.35 -11.39 -21.71
N ASP A 582 10.09 -10.42 -21.17
CA ASP A 582 11.18 -10.68 -20.23
C ASP A 582 10.90 -10.03 -18.88
N LEU A 583 11.07 -10.82 -17.80
CA LEU A 583 11.00 -10.36 -16.42
C LEU A 583 12.40 -10.37 -15.80
N LEU A 584 12.76 -9.29 -15.10
CA LEU A 584 13.95 -9.27 -14.24
C LEU A 584 13.52 -9.62 -12.81
N VAL A 585 13.92 -10.80 -12.33
CA VAL A 585 13.48 -11.34 -11.05
C VAL A 585 14.68 -11.56 -10.12
N LYS A 586 14.64 -10.96 -8.94
CA LYS A 586 15.58 -11.29 -7.86
C LYS A 586 15.13 -12.57 -7.19
N ASP A 587 16.05 -13.53 -7.09
CA ASP A 587 15.82 -14.78 -6.42
C ASP A 587 16.02 -14.62 -4.91
N TYR A 588 14.90 -14.53 -4.18
CA TYR A 588 14.91 -14.47 -2.72
C TYR A 588 15.12 -15.83 -2.05
N LYS A 589 15.44 -16.90 -2.80
CA LYS A 589 15.73 -18.24 -2.29
C LYS A 589 14.61 -18.73 -1.38
N GLU A 590 14.96 -19.35 -0.25
CA GLU A 590 14.00 -19.79 0.76
C GLU A 590 13.15 -18.67 1.35
N ASN A 591 13.43 -17.38 1.11
CA ASN A 591 12.53 -16.30 1.53
C ASN A 591 11.50 -15.90 0.44
N GLY A 592 11.63 -16.43 -0.78
CA GLY A 592 10.70 -16.23 -1.87
C GLY A 592 9.86 -17.46 -2.15
N TYR A 593 8.54 -17.31 -2.27
CA TYR A 593 7.68 -18.37 -2.82
C TYR A 593 7.78 -18.36 -4.35
N LEU A 594 7.17 -17.35 -4.98
CA LEU A 594 7.05 -17.30 -6.43
C LEU A 594 8.37 -16.98 -7.14
N SER A 595 9.22 -16.13 -6.55
CA SER A 595 10.52 -15.79 -7.14
C SER A 595 11.46 -16.99 -7.18
N LYS A 596 11.52 -17.79 -6.11
CA LYS A 596 12.32 -19.01 -6.04
C LYS A 596 11.81 -20.01 -7.08
N TYR A 597 10.50 -20.26 -7.09
CA TYR A 597 9.87 -21.13 -8.07
C TYR A 597 10.23 -20.73 -9.51
N MET A 598 10.08 -19.45 -9.86
CA MET A 598 10.37 -18.96 -11.21
C MET A 598 11.86 -18.98 -11.58
N CYS A 599 12.77 -18.83 -10.61
CA CYS A 599 14.22 -18.76 -10.82
C CYS A 599 14.95 -20.10 -10.69
N GLU A 600 14.40 -21.06 -9.95
CA GLU A 600 15.03 -22.34 -9.64
C GLU A 600 14.18 -23.51 -10.14
N ASP A 601 12.93 -23.61 -9.68
CA ASP A 601 12.15 -24.84 -9.77
C ASP A 601 11.38 -25.02 -11.10
N LEU A 602 10.97 -23.93 -11.74
CA LEU A 602 10.22 -23.96 -12.99
C LEU A 602 11.15 -24.42 -14.13
N PRO A 603 10.94 -25.59 -14.75
CA PRO A 603 11.81 -26.02 -15.85
C PRO A 603 11.58 -25.15 -17.10
N ILE A 604 12.58 -25.09 -17.99
CA ILE A 604 12.37 -24.55 -19.34
C ILE A 604 11.28 -25.38 -20.04
N GLY A 605 10.30 -24.70 -20.63
CA GLY A 605 9.07 -25.26 -21.19
C GLY A 605 7.95 -25.43 -20.17
N GLY A 606 8.22 -25.28 -18.86
CA GLY A 606 7.22 -25.30 -17.80
C GLY A 606 6.31 -24.07 -17.87
N GLU A 607 5.05 -24.25 -17.51
CA GLU A 607 4.03 -23.19 -17.59
C GLU A 607 3.82 -22.47 -16.27
N ILE A 608 3.56 -21.17 -16.36
CA ILE A 608 3.09 -20.32 -15.26
C ILE A 608 1.97 -19.40 -15.77
N GLN A 609 1.06 -19.00 -14.90
CA GLN A 609 -0.10 -18.21 -15.29
C GLN A 609 0.15 -16.71 -15.13
N PHE A 610 -0.32 -15.92 -16.10
CA PHE A 610 -0.33 -14.46 -16.00
C PHE A 610 -1.71 -13.88 -16.32
N LYS A 611 -2.06 -12.78 -15.64
CA LYS A 611 -3.20 -11.92 -15.97
C LYS A 611 -2.79 -10.44 -15.97
N HIS A 612 -3.58 -9.60 -16.62
CA HIS A 612 -3.45 -8.14 -16.54
C HIS A 612 -4.84 -7.52 -16.31
N ILE A 613 -4.87 -6.50 -15.47
CA ILE A 613 -6.07 -5.72 -15.17
C ILE A 613 -5.74 -4.24 -15.31
N ASP A 614 -6.70 -3.44 -15.79
CA ASP A 614 -6.47 -2.01 -16.08
C ASP A 614 -6.02 -1.22 -14.85
N PHE A 615 -6.40 -1.64 -13.63
CA PHE A 615 -5.94 -1.06 -12.36
C PHE A 615 -4.41 -1.08 -12.17
N ASN A 616 -3.71 -1.98 -12.87
CA ASN A 616 -2.26 -2.08 -12.82
C ASN A 616 -1.57 -1.05 -13.72
N VAL A 617 -2.29 -0.28 -14.54
CA VAL A 617 -1.75 0.85 -15.29
C VAL A 617 -1.72 2.08 -14.37
N LYS A 618 -0.53 2.57 -14.03
CA LYS A 618 -0.39 3.74 -13.13
C LYS A 618 -0.52 5.06 -13.87
N ILE A 619 0.26 5.22 -14.94
CA ILE A 619 0.26 6.42 -15.78
C ILE A 619 0.73 6.05 -17.19
N PRO A 620 -0.16 6.08 -18.20
CA PRO A 620 0.23 5.68 -19.55
C PRO A 620 1.17 6.72 -20.19
N ALA A 621 2.17 6.23 -20.91
CA ALA A 621 2.98 7.05 -21.82
C ALA A 621 2.22 7.33 -23.15
N PRO A 622 2.57 8.38 -23.92
CA PRO A 622 3.71 9.28 -23.76
C PRO A 622 3.55 10.24 -22.58
N PHE A 623 4.64 10.49 -21.85
CA PHE A 623 4.61 11.44 -20.74
C PHE A 623 4.64 12.86 -21.28
N LYS A 624 3.71 13.69 -20.79
CA LYS A 624 3.64 15.12 -21.12
C LYS A 624 4.39 15.99 -20.12
N HIS A 625 4.88 15.38 -19.04
CA HIS A 625 5.53 16.02 -17.92
C HIS A 625 6.97 16.38 -18.28
N LYS A 626 7.38 17.61 -17.95
CA LYS A 626 8.72 18.15 -18.24
C LYS A 626 9.78 17.52 -17.36
N LYS A 627 9.45 17.26 -16.09
CA LYS A 627 10.38 16.70 -15.12
C LYS A 627 9.81 15.48 -14.42
N ILE A 628 10.61 14.42 -14.35
CA ILE A 628 10.22 13.16 -13.71
C ILE A 628 11.27 12.79 -12.67
N GLY A 629 10.87 12.74 -11.39
CA GLY A 629 11.66 12.11 -10.35
C GLY A 629 11.29 10.63 -10.23
N MET A 630 12.28 9.76 -10.02
CA MET A 630 12.07 8.33 -9.80
C MET A 630 12.80 7.92 -8.52
N ILE A 631 12.09 7.23 -7.64
CA ILE A 631 12.62 6.64 -6.41
C ILE A 631 12.39 5.13 -6.50
N ALA A 632 13.48 4.38 -6.62
CA ALA A 632 13.44 2.92 -6.71
C ALA A 632 14.19 2.26 -5.56
N GLY A 633 13.70 1.12 -5.08
CA GLY A 633 14.40 0.27 -4.12
C GLY A 633 14.46 -1.19 -4.59
N GLY A 634 15.66 -1.77 -4.71
CA GLY A 634 15.84 -3.16 -5.12
C GLY A 634 15.14 -3.51 -6.44
N THR A 635 14.22 -4.49 -6.43
CA THR A 635 13.46 -4.90 -7.64
C THR A 635 12.44 -3.86 -8.12
N GLY A 636 12.21 -2.79 -7.35
CA GLY A 636 11.43 -1.62 -7.76
C GLY A 636 12.03 -0.83 -8.92
N ILE A 637 13.19 -1.24 -9.44
CA ILE A 637 13.77 -0.69 -10.66
C ILE A 637 12.99 -1.08 -11.94
N THR A 638 12.28 -2.20 -11.94
CA THR A 638 11.64 -2.74 -13.16
C THR A 638 10.57 -1.84 -13.78
N PRO A 639 9.68 -1.15 -13.02
CA PRO A 639 8.80 -0.14 -13.61
C PRO A 639 9.55 1.09 -14.11
N MET A 640 10.67 1.46 -13.47
CA MET A 640 11.48 2.59 -13.90
C MET A 640 12.17 2.29 -15.25
N ILE A 641 12.68 1.06 -15.44
CA ILE A 641 13.23 0.61 -16.74
C ILE A 641 12.17 0.74 -17.84
N GLN A 642 10.94 0.28 -17.58
CA GLN A 642 9.85 0.39 -18.55
C GLN A 642 9.51 1.85 -18.89
N ALA A 643 9.48 2.73 -17.89
CA ALA A 643 9.28 4.17 -18.10
C ALA A 643 10.45 4.82 -18.85
N LEU A 644 11.70 4.47 -18.52
CA LEU A 644 12.91 4.99 -19.15
C LEU A 644 13.00 4.59 -20.62
N HIS A 645 12.57 3.39 -21.00
CA HIS A 645 12.42 3.05 -22.43
C HIS A 645 11.50 4.03 -23.15
N ALA A 646 10.36 4.39 -22.55
CA ALA A 646 9.44 5.35 -23.14
C ALA A 646 9.94 6.79 -23.10
N ILE A 647 10.76 7.19 -22.12
CA ILE A 647 11.32 8.54 -22.02
C ILE A 647 12.49 8.73 -22.99
N LEU A 648 13.44 7.79 -22.99
CA LEU A 648 14.71 7.92 -23.69
C LEU A 648 14.64 7.43 -25.14
N ARG A 649 13.69 6.55 -25.47
CA ARG A 649 13.58 5.95 -26.81
C ARG A 649 12.17 5.50 -27.18
N SER A 650 11.25 6.46 -27.25
CA SER A 650 9.89 6.26 -27.77
C SER A 650 9.88 6.08 -29.31
N GLY A 651 8.77 5.54 -29.82
CA GLY A 651 8.51 5.24 -31.23
C GLY A 651 8.41 6.47 -32.17
N PRO A 652 7.41 6.51 -33.09
CA PRO A 652 7.23 7.64 -34.02
C PRO A 652 7.04 8.98 -33.30
N GLU A 653 7.15 10.09 -34.04
CA GLU A 653 7.18 11.47 -33.48
C GLU A 653 6.03 11.78 -32.52
N ASP A 654 4.83 11.24 -32.77
CA ASP A 654 3.62 11.41 -31.96
C ASP A 654 3.64 10.64 -30.63
N GLN A 655 4.61 9.73 -30.44
CA GLN A 655 4.82 8.94 -29.22
C GLN A 655 6.00 9.46 -28.39
N LYS A 656 6.69 10.51 -28.81
CA LYS A 656 7.83 11.05 -28.06
C LYS A 656 7.39 11.62 -26.72
N SER A 657 8.15 11.28 -25.69
CA SER A 657 8.03 11.91 -24.37
C SER A 657 8.39 13.40 -24.44
N SER A 658 7.66 14.23 -23.69
CA SER A 658 7.97 15.66 -23.52
C SER A 658 8.94 15.94 -22.36
N THR A 659 9.44 14.88 -21.71
CA THR A 659 10.33 14.95 -20.55
C THR A 659 11.71 15.49 -20.93
N GLU A 660 12.04 16.63 -20.34
CA GLU A 660 13.31 17.34 -20.51
C GLU A 660 14.34 16.90 -19.45
N GLU A 661 13.86 16.42 -18.30
CA GLU A 661 14.70 15.98 -17.19
C GLU A 661 14.06 14.77 -16.50
N VAL A 662 14.82 13.68 -16.34
CA VAL A 662 14.45 12.54 -15.51
C VAL A 662 15.59 12.18 -14.56
N THR A 663 15.31 12.11 -13.26
CA THR A 663 16.30 11.77 -12.24
C THR A 663 15.86 10.53 -11.47
N LEU A 664 16.73 9.52 -11.42
CA LEU A 664 16.53 8.28 -10.67
C LEU A 664 17.43 8.23 -9.43
N LEU A 665 16.81 8.22 -8.25
CA LEU A 665 17.44 7.81 -6.99
C LEU A 665 17.19 6.31 -6.78
N TYR A 666 18.25 5.51 -6.87
CA TYR A 666 18.15 4.05 -6.75
C TYR A 666 18.77 3.53 -5.45
N GLY A 667 17.91 3.11 -4.53
CA GLY A 667 18.28 2.55 -3.23
C GLY A 667 18.64 1.07 -3.31
N SER A 668 19.85 0.73 -2.87
CA SER A 668 20.34 -0.64 -2.70
C SER A 668 21.04 -0.81 -1.34
N ARG A 669 21.30 -2.06 -0.93
CA ARG A 669 22.05 -2.32 0.31
C ARG A 669 23.53 -2.10 0.07
N ASN A 670 24.12 -2.89 -0.82
CA ASN A 670 25.52 -2.82 -1.22
C ASN A 670 25.62 -2.65 -2.73
N LYS A 671 26.82 -2.36 -3.24
CA LYS A 671 27.07 -2.22 -4.68
C LYS A 671 26.67 -3.48 -5.46
N SER A 672 26.95 -4.66 -4.91
CA SER A 672 26.60 -5.95 -5.53
C SER A 672 25.09 -6.22 -5.61
N ASP A 673 24.26 -5.46 -4.88
CA ASP A 673 22.80 -5.61 -4.92
C ASP A 673 22.14 -4.80 -6.04
N ILE A 674 22.89 -3.94 -6.74
CA ILE A 674 22.36 -3.05 -7.78
C ILE A 674 21.99 -3.88 -9.01
N LEU A 675 20.70 -3.88 -9.35
CA LEU A 675 20.21 -4.56 -10.55
C LEU A 675 20.30 -3.62 -11.75
N GLY A 676 21.21 -3.93 -12.68
CA GLY A 676 21.38 -3.17 -13.93
C GLY A 676 22.15 -1.85 -13.77
N GLY A 677 23.03 -1.72 -12.77
CA GLY A 677 23.81 -0.49 -12.54
C GLY A 677 24.64 -0.05 -13.75
N ASP A 678 25.35 -0.97 -14.40
CA ASP A 678 26.15 -0.66 -15.61
C ASP A 678 25.28 -0.19 -16.78
N MET A 679 24.10 -0.82 -16.94
CA MET A 679 23.11 -0.43 -17.95
C MET A 679 22.61 1.00 -17.68
N LEU A 680 22.18 1.29 -16.46
CA LEU A 680 21.65 2.60 -16.07
C LEU A 680 22.72 3.69 -16.18
N SER A 681 23.95 3.39 -15.77
CA SER A 681 25.11 4.29 -15.92
C SER A 681 25.41 4.60 -17.38
N THR A 682 25.36 3.58 -18.24
CA THR A 682 25.55 3.77 -19.69
C THR A 682 24.45 4.66 -20.26
N TRP A 683 23.18 4.41 -19.91
CA TRP A 683 22.06 5.23 -20.37
C TRP A 683 22.19 6.69 -19.91
N ALA A 684 22.57 6.93 -18.65
CA ALA A 684 22.80 8.28 -18.13
C ALA A 684 23.95 8.99 -18.86
N SER A 685 24.98 8.25 -19.28
CA SER A 685 26.10 8.82 -20.04
C SER A 685 25.75 9.15 -21.50
N GLU A 686 24.83 8.42 -22.12
CA GLU A 686 24.40 8.63 -23.51
C GLU A 686 23.24 9.63 -23.65
N HIS A 687 22.50 9.89 -22.57
CA HIS A 687 21.29 10.74 -22.57
C HIS A 687 21.40 11.89 -21.57
N SER A 688 21.59 13.11 -22.08
CA SER A 688 21.77 14.31 -21.25
C SER A 688 20.56 14.69 -20.38
N ASN A 689 19.38 14.15 -20.68
CA ASN A 689 18.17 14.34 -19.88
C ASN A 689 17.97 13.28 -18.79
N PHE A 690 18.88 12.31 -18.64
CA PHE A 690 18.77 11.27 -17.62
C PHE A 690 19.89 11.34 -16.58
N ASN A 691 19.50 11.59 -15.34
CA ASN A 691 20.39 11.56 -14.18
C ASN A 691 20.15 10.27 -13.38
N TYR A 692 21.22 9.57 -13.05
CA TYR A 692 21.19 8.32 -12.28
C TYR A 692 22.09 8.43 -11.06
N LEU A 693 21.53 8.15 -9.88
CA LEU A 693 22.27 8.16 -8.62
C LEU A 693 21.93 6.91 -7.78
N ASP A 694 22.96 6.15 -7.43
CA ASP A 694 22.84 5.06 -6.46
C ASP A 694 22.95 5.59 -5.02
N VAL A 695 22.11 5.03 -4.15
CA VAL A 695 22.09 5.30 -2.71
C VAL A 695 22.25 3.99 -1.95
N LEU A 696 23.40 3.79 -1.31
CA LEU A 696 23.76 2.52 -0.68
C LEU A 696 23.68 2.59 0.85
N SER A 697 22.76 1.81 1.42
CA SER A 697 22.45 1.85 2.85
C SER A 697 23.41 1.06 3.75
N HIS A 698 24.09 0.05 3.21
CA HIS A 698 24.92 -0.91 3.96
C HIS A 698 26.33 -1.08 3.39
N GLU A 699 26.66 -0.36 2.32
CA GLU A 699 27.99 -0.40 1.72
C GLU A 699 29.05 -0.02 2.76
N PRO A 700 30.11 -0.83 2.96
CA PRO A 700 31.12 -0.58 3.99
C PRO A 700 31.79 0.79 3.83
N GLU A 701 32.08 1.48 4.94
CA GLU A 701 32.75 2.79 4.91
C GLU A 701 34.16 2.73 4.32
N ASN A 702 34.82 1.59 4.44
CA ASN A 702 36.15 1.35 3.89
C ASN A 702 36.15 0.86 2.43
N SER A 703 34.99 0.80 1.77
CA SER A 703 34.93 0.46 0.35
C SER A 703 35.30 1.65 -0.54
N THR A 704 35.63 1.38 -1.79
CA THR A 704 35.96 2.41 -2.80
C THR A 704 34.72 3.11 -3.38
N TYR A 705 33.54 2.89 -2.81
CA TYR A 705 32.31 3.50 -3.30
C TYR A 705 32.23 4.98 -2.87
N GLU A 706 32.25 5.88 -3.84
CA GLU A 706 32.23 7.34 -3.64
C GLU A 706 30.82 7.96 -3.80
N GLY A 707 29.81 7.14 -4.12
CA GLY A 707 28.43 7.60 -4.31
C GLY A 707 27.68 7.86 -3.01
N LEU A 708 26.36 8.09 -3.12
CA LEU A 708 25.51 8.44 -1.97
C LEU A 708 25.35 7.24 -1.04
N ARG A 709 25.42 7.49 0.27
CA ARG A 709 25.33 6.47 1.33
C ARG A 709 24.12 6.71 2.23
N GLY A 710 23.73 5.66 2.95
CA GLY A 710 22.57 5.66 3.83
C GLY A 710 21.27 5.33 3.08
N PHE A 711 20.14 5.73 3.65
CA PHE A 711 18.84 5.59 3.00
C PHE A 711 18.53 6.81 2.13
N ILE A 712 17.54 6.67 1.24
CA ILE A 712 16.92 7.81 0.56
C ILE A 712 16.10 8.56 1.62
N ASP A 713 16.55 9.77 1.95
CA ASP A 713 16.00 10.65 2.96
C ASP A 713 15.53 11.97 2.34
N LYS A 714 14.98 12.85 3.18
CA LYS A 714 14.44 14.15 2.77
C LYS A 714 15.49 15.01 2.08
N GLU A 715 16.70 15.04 2.62
CA GLU A 715 17.81 15.83 2.12
C GLU A 715 18.18 15.42 0.69
N LYS A 716 18.29 14.11 0.41
CA LYS A 716 18.57 13.62 -0.95
C LYS A 716 17.41 13.92 -1.91
N ILE A 717 16.17 13.78 -1.45
CA ILE A 717 15.01 14.09 -2.29
C ILE A 717 14.99 15.58 -2.64
N GLU A 718 15.15 16.48 -1.67
CA GLU A 718 15.20 17.92 -1.89
C GLU A 718 16.38 18.35 -2.78
N GLN A 719 17.51 17.65 -2.67
CA GLN A 719 18.71 17.98 -3.41
C GLN A 719 18.66 17.54 -4.87
N TYR A 720 18.13 16.33 -5.15
CA TYR A 720 18.28 15.69 -6.45
C TYR A 720 16.98 15.57 -7.26
N LEU A 721 15.80 15.65 -6.64
CA LEU A 721 14.52 15.51 -7.35
C LEU A 721 13.87 16.88 -7.64
N PRO A 722 13.06 16.98 -8.71
CA PRO A 722 12.35 18.21 -9.08
C PRO A 722 11.34 18.61 -8.00
N LYS A 723 11.30 19.89 -7.63
CA LYS A 723 10.45 20.38 -6.53
C LYS A 723 8.97 20.37 -6.89
N PRO A 724 8.06 20.21 -5.93
CA PRO A 724 6.62 20.11 -6.21
C PRO A 724 6.00 21.39 -6.78
N ASN A 725 6.66 22.54 -6.62
CA ASN A 725 6.20 23.83 -7.15
C ASN A 725 6.78 24.16 -8.54
N GLU A 726 7.61 23.29 -9.11
CA GLU A 726 8.06 23.42 -10.50
C GLU A 726 6.96 22.97 -11.48
N GLU A 727 7.06 23.43 -12.72
CA GLU A 727 6.07 23.14 -13.76
C GLU A 727 6.17 21.68 -14.24
N ASP A 728 5.01 21.03 -14.42
CA ASP A 728 4.89 19.70 -15.01
C ASP A 728 5.79 18.62 -14.38
N VAL A 729 5.76 18.54 -13.04
CA VAL A 729 6.52 17.57 -12.23
C VAL A 729 5.68 16.37 -11.83
N ILE A 730 6.25 15.18 -11.98
CA ILE A 730 5.73 13.94 -11.37
C ILE A 730 6.86 13.12 -10.73
N ILE A 731 6.51 12.33 -9.72
CA ILE A 731 7.40 11.45 -8.96
C ILE A 731 6.89 10.01 -9.05
N PHE A 732 7.76 9.08 -9.42
CA PHE A 732 7.51 7.65 -9.40
C PHE A 732 8.15 7.01 -8.18
N VAL A 733 7.41 6.16 -7.46
CA VAL A 733 7.92 5.44 -6.29
C VAL A 733 7.68 3.95 -6.44
N CYS A 734 8.74 3.15 -6.33
CA CYS A 734 8.63 1.69 -6.26
C CYS A 734 9.71 1.06 -5.39
N GLY A 735 9.32 0.23 -4.42
CA GLY A 735 10.30 -0.39 -3.52
C GLY A 735 9.65 -1.34 -2.51
N PRO A 736 10.35 -1.68 -1.41
CA PRO A 736 9.74 -2.45 -0.33
C PRO A 736 8.63 -1.65 0.37
N PRO A 737 7.63 -2.28 1.01
CA PRO A 737 6.51 -1.60 1.68
C PRO A 737 6.93 -0.45 2.60
N ILE A 738 7.99 -0.67 3.40
CA ILE A 738 8.55 0.35 4.30
C ILE A 738 9.02 1.62 3.57
N MET A 739 9.48 1.50 2.32
CA MET A 739 9.88 2.66 1.52
C MET A 739 8.66 3.52 1.17
N TYR A 740 7.53 2.91 0.81
CA TYR A 740 6.29 3.66 0.55
C TYR A 740 5.82 4.35 1.83
N GLU A 741 5.78 3.63 2.96
CA GLU A 741 5.33 4.17 4.24
C GLU A 741 6.12 5.43 4.63
N LEU A 742 7.45 5.40 4.49
CA LEU A 742 8.31 6.52 4.86
C LEU A 742 8.25 7.68 3.85
N LEU A 743 8.13 7.40 2.56
CA LEU A 743 8.30 8.42 1.52
C LEU A 743 6.99 9.01 1.01
N CYS A 744 5.92 8.22 0.88
CA CYS A 744 4.71 8.66 0.18
C CYS A 744 3.38 8.14 0.75
N GLY A 745 3.41 7.32 1.81
CA GLY A 745 2.26 6.55 2.28
C GLY A 745 1.96 5.30 1.43
N PRO A 746 1.02 4.44 1.87
CA PRO A 746 0.73 3.15 1.25
C PRO A 746 0.45 3.23 -0.26
N ARG A 747 0.85 2.21 -1.00
CA ARG A 747 0.74 2.12 -2.47
C ARG A 747 -0.69 2.30 -2.99
N ASN A 748 -1.69 1.84 -2.24
CA ASN A 748 -3.10 1.85 -2.61
C ASN A 748 -3.85 3.11 -2.18
N GLU A 749 -3.19 4.03 -1.48
CA GLU A 749 -3.77 5.31 -1.08
C GLU A 749 -3.36 6.41 -2.07
N THR A 750 -4.31 7.24 -2.48
CA THR A 750 -4.04 8.41 -3.34
C THR A 750 -3.36 9.53 -2.57
N GLU A 751 -3.58 9.62 -1.26
CA GLU A 751 -2.94 10.62 -0.40
C GLU A 751 -1.42 10.43 -0.36
N VAL A 752 -0.70 11.54 -0.50
CA VAL A 752 0.77 11.56 -0.37
C VAL A 752 1.12 11.93 1.06
N LYS A 753 1.72 10.97 1.77
CA LYS A 753 2.20 11.10 3.16
C LYS A 753 3.74 11.04 3.19
N GLY A 754 4.31 10.98 4.39
CA GLY A 754 5.76 10.82 4.57
C GLY A 754 6.55 12.00 3.99
N VAL A 755 7.81 11.72 3.61
CA VAL A 755 8.74 12.76 3.14
C VAL A 755 8.18 13.56 1.96
N LEU A 756 7.59 12.92 0.94
CA LEU A 756 7.02 13.64 -0.20
C LEU A 756 5.80 14.48 0.21
N GLY A 757 4.99 14.00 1.15
CA GLY A 757 3.87 14.79 1.70
C GLY A 757 4.38 16.03 2.45
N GLU A 758 5.43 15.89 3.27
CA GLU A 758 6.06 17.00 3.99
C GLU A 758 6.70 18.03 3.06
N LEU A 759 7.22 17.60 1.93
CA LEU A 759 7.80 18.47 0.90
C LEU A 759 6.74 19.19 0.07
N GLY A 760 5.47 18.76 0.18
CA GLY A 760 4.34 19.41 -0.49
C GLY A 760 3.99 18.83 -1.86
N TYR A 761 4.43 17.61 -2.19
CA TYR A 761 3.97 16.93 -3.41
C TYR A 761 2.51 16.51 -3.28
N SER A 762 1.73 16.71 -4.33
CA SER A 762 0.31 16.36 -4.36
C SER A 762 0.04 14.94 -4.87
N ALA A 763 -1.20 14.46 -4.68
CA ALA A 763 -1.66 13.15 -5.17
C ALA A 763 -1.56 13.01 -6.70
N GLU A 764 -1.69 14.12 -7.42
CA GLU A 764 -1.56 14.17 -8.88
C GLU A 764 -0.09 14.09 -9.34
N GLN A 765 0.85 14.41 -8.46
CA GLN A 765 2.28 14.39 -8.75
C GLN A 765 2.91 13.03 -8.43
N VAL A 766 2.40 12.26 -7.47
CA VAL A 766 3.08 11.04 -6.99
C VAL A 766 2.37 9.76 -7.45
N PHE A 767 3.08 8.93 -8.22
CA PHE A 767 2.61 7.63 -8.70
C PHE A 767 3.32 6.48 -7.99
N LYS A 768 2.54 5.66 -7.29
CA LYS A 768 3.02 4.51 -6.50
C LYS A 768 2.80 3.22 -7.29
N PHE A 769 3.90 2.53 -7.61
CA PHE A 769 3.88 1.39 -8.53
C PHE A 769 3.48 0.08 -7.90
#